data_AF-A0A7V2ZKE8-F1
#
_entry.id   AF-A0A7V2ZKE8-F1
#
_cell.length_a   1.000
_cell.length_b   1.000
_cell.length_c   1.000
_cell.angle_alpha   90.00
_cell.angle_beta   90.00
_cell.angle_gamma   90.00
#
_symmetry.space_group_name_H-M   'P 1'
#
loop_
_entity.id
_entity.type
_entity.pdbx_description
1 polymer ?
#
loop_
_entity_poly.entity_id
_entity_poly.type
_entity_poly.pdbx_seq_one_letter_code
_entity_poly.pdbx_strand_id
1 'polypeptide(L)'
;MKLRLSFLGITVLLSFQLFFSPTIFPQENLWTDKQETEIVLAGERIIIPQTYRTVTLNRNLLYELLSQALMEVPNFISQETKEIELPMPDGSLQKFAFVESPVMSPELSAKFPQIKTYLAKGITDPFAVCRFDYTLQGFHAMILSPSGRVFIDPYSKGDLDNYISYYSREYIKESALFDCELLIDESRQPEFDYLKENKLLTPTGPQLRTYRLAVATTGEYSTYHGGNVPSVMSAVVTTVNRVVGVYETDLAVRMVLVPNNDTLIFLNATTDPYTNNDGFAMLSQNQTTVDARIGAANYDVGHVFSTGGGGVAYLGVVCVNGSKARGVTGSPQPIGDPFDIDYVAHEMGHQFGGNHSFNGNAGSCSGGNRNASTAYEPGSGSTIMAYAGICSPQNLQNNSDPYFHVINFDEIVSYTNFGSGNSCAVITSTGNSAPTVTVPAGGFYIPKSTPFALTGSATDPNGDALTYSWEEFDLGPAGHPNSPSGNAPVFRVFNPTTSPTRTFPKLSSLLSNTQVIGEILPSYARTLTFRLVARDNRPAGGGVNYAQMQFQVDGNSGPFLVTLPNTNVSWPGFSQQTVTWDVANTNIAPVNCASVNILLSVDGGQTYAYVLASNTSNDGSEIVTLPDHPTNTARIKVEAVGNVFFDISNVNFTITAAIPVELVSFTATSTEEGVVLNWITATETNNAGFTIERGTDSENFSEIGFIGGKGTTTEPTVYSYLDNSAKYGTYFYRLRQTDYDGTFKYLNVVSVNVELPNKFVLEQNYPNPFNPSTVISWQAPVSSYQTLKIYDILGNEVATLVNEYKESGSYTIEFNASDLPSGIYYYKLTAGSFSDVKKMMVVK
;
A
#
# COMPACT_ATOMS: atom_id res chain seq x y z
N MET A 1 -47.02 -90.16 23.69
CA MET A 1 -47.80 -91.11 22.87
C MET A 1 -47.99 -90.48 21.48
N LYS A 2 -47.50 -91.18 20.44
CA LYS A 2 -47.40 -90.84 19.00
C LYS A 2 -46.39 -89.74 18.58
N LEU A 3 -45.25 -90.25 18.09
CA LEU A 3 -44.14 -89.59 17.40
C LEU A 3 -44.58 -88.83 16.14
N ARG A 4 -43.89 -87.72 15.82
CA ARG A 4 -43.42 -87.42 14.45
C ARG A 4 -42.23 -86.45 14.48
N LEU A 5 -41.22 -86.80 13.68
CA LEU A 5 -39.88 -86.25 13.60
C LEU A 5 -39.81 -84.84 12.99
N SER A 6 -38.91 -84.03 13.58
CA SER A 6 -38.00 -83.02 13.00
C SER A 6 -38.20 -82.52 11.57
N PHE A 7 -38.15 -81.19 11.37
CA PHE A 7 -36.96 -80.51 10.80
C PHE A 7 -37.06 -78.99 10.94
N LEU A 8 -35.92 -78.38 11.25
CA LEU A 8 -35.65 -76.96 11.44
C LEU A 8 -35.63 -76.25 10.07
N GLY A 9 -36.38 -75.16 9.91
CA GLY A 9 -36.37 -74.31 8.71
C GLY A 9 -36.40 -72.85 9.10
N ILE A 10 -35.23 -72.20 9.07
CA ILE A 10 -35.04 -70.77 9.33
C ILE A 10 -35.57 -69.97 8.13
N THR A 11 -36.54 -69.08 8.37
CA THR A 11 -37.08 -68.15 7.39
C THR A 11 -36.18 -66.91 7.31
N VAL A 12 -35.60 -66.66 6.14
CA VAL A 12 -34.83 -65.44 5.83
C VAL A 12 -35.82 -64.31 5.49
N LEU A 13 -35.85 -63.26 6.32
CA LEU A 13 -36.52 -61.98 6.02
C LEU A 13 -35.51 -61.08 5.30
N LEU A 14 -35.75 -60.81 4.00
CA LEU A 14 -35.03 -59.77 3.26
C LEU A 14 -35.58 -58.39 3.65
N SER A 15 -34.77 -57.59 4.34
CA SER A 15 -35.00 -56.17 4.58
C SER A 15 -34.41 -55.33 3.44
N PHE A 16 -35.26 -54.67 2.66
CA PHE A 16 -34.86 -53.62 1.72
C PHE A 16 -34.50 -52.35 2.51
N GLN A 17 -33.21 -52.01 2.60
CA GLN A 17 -32.77 -50.69 3.06
C GLN A 17 -32.75 -49.72 1.87
N LEU A 18 -33.67 -48.75 1.88
CA LEU A 18 -33.63 -47.58 1.01
C LEU A 18 -32.54 -46.64 1.52
N PHE A 19 -31.43 -46.52 0.78
CA PHE A 19 -30.45 -45.48 0.96
C PHE A 19 -31.06 -44.14 0.48
N PHE A 20 -31.47 -43.28 1.41
CA PHE A 20 -31.68 -41.87 1.12
C PHE A 20 -30.32 -41.19 1.06
N SER A 21 -29.79 -40.98 -0.14
CA SER A 21 -28.72 -40.01 -0.36
C SER A 21 -29.30 -38.60 -0.16
N PRO A 22 -28.75 -37.75 0.73
CA PRO A 22 -29.16 -36.36 0.77
C PRO A 22 -28.77 -35.72 -0.56
N THR A 23 -29.78 -35.30 -1.34
CA THR A 23 -29.58 -34.41 -2.47
C THR A 23 -29.08 -33.08 -1.92
N ILE A 24 -27.79 -32.80 -2.10
CA ILE A 24 -27.22 -31.46 -1.91
C ILE A 24 -27.80 -30.61 -3.04
N PHE A 25 -28.84 -29.83 -2.75
CA PHE A 25 -29.26 -28.76 -3.65
C PHE A 25 -28.16 -27.68 -3.63
N PRO A 26 -27.69 -27.17 -4.78
CA PRO A 26 -26.79 -26.04 -4.79
C PRO A 26 -27.47 -24.85 -4.10
N GLN A 27 -26.76 -24.22 -3.16
CA GLN A 27 -27.22 -22.98 -2.54
C GLN A 27 -27.31 -21.90 -3.65
N GLU A 28 -28.49 -21.34 -3.87
CA GLU A 28 -28.65 -20.24 -4.81
C GLU A 28 -27.96 -18.99 -4.26
N ASN A 29 -27.16 -18.32 -5.10
CA ASN A 29 -26.45 -17.10 -4.72
C ASN A 29 -27.35 -15.87 -4.95
N LEU A 30 -27.19 -14.84 -4.11
CA LEU A 30 -27.90 -13.56 -4.29
C LEU A 30 -27.50 -12.87 -5.59
N TRP A 31 -26.22 -12.92 -5.94
CA TRP A 31 -25.65 -12.33 -7.15
C TRP A 31 -24.95 -13.38 -7.98
N THR A 32 -25.12 -13.32 -9.31
CA THR A 32 -24.41 -14.17 -10.27
C THR A 32 -23.82 -13.31 -11.37
N ASP A 33 -22.54 -13.50 -11.70
CA ASP A 33 -21.91 -12.83 -12.85
C ASP A 33 -22.64 -13.19 -14.15
N LYS A 34 -22.81 -12.19 -15.02
CA LYS A 34 -23.47 -12.37 -16.31
C LYS A 34 -22.70 -11.65 -17.40
N GLN A 35 -22.51 -12.28 -18.55
CA GLN A 35 -21.87 -11.61 -19.68
C GLN A 35 -22.81 -10.56 -20.25
N GLU A 36 -22.26 -9.39 -20.59
CA GLU A 36 -23.05 -8.28 -21.14
C GLU A 36 -23.82 -8.67 -22.41
N THR A 37 -23.24 -9.53 -23.25
CA THR A 37 -23.85 -10.08 -24.46
C THR A 37 -25.10 -10.93 -24.21
N GLU A 38 -25.33 -11.35 -22.97
CA GLU A 38 -26.49 -12.14 -22.54
C GLU A 38 -27.60 -11.27 -21.91
N ILE A 39 -27.36 -9.96 -21.75
CA ILE A 39 -28.33 -9.04 -21.16
C ILE A 39 -29.19 -8.42 -22.28
N VAL A 40 -30.49 -8.65 -22.19
CA VAL A 40 -31.48 -7.98 -23.05
C VAL A 40 -31.87 -6.66 -22.40
N LEU A 41 -31.70 -5.55 -23.11
CA LEU A 41 -32.05 -4.21 -22.61
C LEU A 41 -33.55 -4.14 -22.29
N ALA A 42 -33.88 -3.82 -21.04
CA ALA A 42 -35.25 -3.53 -20.61
C ALA A 42 -35.70 -2.12 -21.03
N GLY A 43 -34.75 -1.21 -21.20
CA GLY A 43 -34.99 0.16 -21.62
C GLY A 43 -33.71 0.87 -22.05
N GLU A 44 -33.74 2.19 -22.06
CA GLU A 44 -32.57 3.02 -22.38
C GLU A 44 -31.44 2.79 -21.37
N ARG A 45 -30.21 2.75 -21.88
CA ARG A 45 -29.01 2.60 -21.06
C ARG A 45 -28.30 3.94 -20.95
N ILE A 46 -28.35 4.52 -19.76
CA ILE A 46 -27.89 5.90 -19.49
C ILE A 46 -26.59 5.91 -18.68
N ILE A 47 -26.44 4.98 -17.73
CA ILE A 47 -25.22 4.84 -16.92
C ILE A 47 -24.26 3.90 -17.66
N ILE A 48 -23.20 4.48 -18.23
CA ILE A 48 -22.17 3.74 -18.99
C ILE A 48 -20.79 4.12 -18.45
N PRO A 49 -20.29 3.42 -17.42
CA PRO A 49 -18.93 3.58 -16.94
C PRO A 49 -17.93 3.00 -17.95
N GLN A 50 -16.68 3.48 -17.91
CA GLN A 50 -15.57 2.97 -18.72
C GLN A 50 -15.23 1.52 -18.37
N THR A 51 -15.24 1.20 -17.08
CA THR A 51 -15.08 -0.17 -16.56
C THR A 51 -16.13 -0.46 -15.49
N TYR A 52 -16.73 -1.65 -15.55
CA TYR A 52 -17.78 -2.10 -14.64
C TYR A 52 -17.94 -3.62 -14.71
N ARG A 53 -18.57 -4.19 -13.68
CA ARG A 53 -18.94 -5.61 -13.58
C ARG A 53 -20.45 -5.76 -13.79
N THR A 54 -20.87 -6.72 -14.60
CA THR A 54 -22.29 -7.04 -14.84
C THR A 54 -22.74 -8.26 -14.04
N VAL A 55 -23.85 -8.12 -13.31
CA VAL A 55 -24.37 -9.17 -12.42
C VAL A 55 -25.89 -9.29 -12.54
N THR A 56 -26.42 -10.46 -12.22
CA THR A 56 -27.86 -10.73 -12.09
C THR A 56 -28.22 -10.93 -10.62
N LEU A 57 -29.33 -10.32 -10.21
CA LEU A 57 -29.87 -10.39 -8.86
C LEU A 57 -30.93 -11.49 -8.73
N ASN A 58 -30.79 -12.36 -7.74
CA ASN A 58 -31.87 -13.25 -7.31
C ASN A 58 -32.87 -12.49 -6.43
N ARG A 59 -33.95 -12.00 -7.05
CA ARG A 59 -34.96 -11.16 -6.40
C ARG A 59 -35.74 -11.86 -5.29
N ASN A 60 -35.94 -13.18 -5.39
CA ASN A 60 -36.64 -13.94 -4.35
C ASN A 60 -35.79 -13.99 -3.08
N LEU A 61 -34.51 -14.32 -3.22
CA LEU A 61 -33.58 -14.30 -2.10
C LEU A 61 -33.42 -12.90 -1.51
N LEU A 62 -33.34 -11.86 -2.35
CA LEU A 62 -33.29 -10.49 -1.86
C LEU A 62 -34.53 -10.17 -1.03
N TYR A 63 -35.73 -10.47 -1.55
CA TYR A 63 -36.98 -10.20 -0.84
C TYR A 63 -37.05 -10.93 0.51
N GLU A 64 -36.69 -12.22 0.54
CA GLU A 64 -36.63 -13.00 1.78
C GLU A 64 -35.65 -12.41 2.78
N LEU A 65 -34.48 -11.97 2.32
CA LEU A 65 -33.45 -11.36 3.15
C LEU A 65 -33.93 -10.01 3.73
N LEU A 66 -34.45 -9.13 2.88
CA LEU A 66 -34.90 -7.80 3.29
C LEU A 66 -36.15 -7.84 4.18
N SER A 67 -37.01 -8.84 4.05
CA SER A 67 -38.18 -9.03 4.91
C SER A 67 -37.82 -9.29 6.39
N GLN A 68 -36.57 -9.69 6.65
CA GLN A 68 -36.04 -9.96 7.98
C GLN A 68 -35.19 -8.80 8.53
N ALA A 69 -35.10 -7.68 7.81
CA ALA A 69 -34.35 -6.51 8.25
C ALA A 69 -34.94 -5.95 9.55
N LEU A 70 -34.07 -5.70 10.53
CA LEU A 70 -34.45 -4.97 11.73
C LEU A 70 -34.54 -3.47 11.42
N MET A 71 -35.45 -2.78 12.08
CA MET A 71 -35.50 -1.31 12.02
C MET A 71 -34.27 -0.73 12.72
N GLU A 72 -33.69 0.32 12.14
CA GLU A 72 -32.54 1.01 12.71
C GLU A 72 -32.82 1.50 14.14
N VAL A 73 -31.83 1.27 15.01
CA VAL A 73 -31.76 1.80 16.37
C VAL A 73 -30.36 2.35 16.63
N PRO A 74 -30.18 3.24 17.62
CA PRO A 74 -28.84 3.68 18.02
C PRO A 74 -27.94 2.47 18.31
N ASN A 75 -26.71 2.48 17.79
CA ASN A 75 -25.73 1.40 17.94
C ASN A 75 -26.15 0.02 17.39
N PHE A 76 -26.88 -0.03 16.27
CA PHE A 76 -27.32 -1.29 15.67
C PHE A 76 -26.18 -2.29 15.36
N ILE A 77 -24.95 -1.80 15.19
CA ILE A 77 -23.73 -2.62 14.96
C ILE A 77 -23.50 -3.64 16.09
N SER A 78 -24.00 -3.36 17.29
CA SER A 78 -23.89 -4.26 18.45
C SER A 78 -24.98 -5.36 18.53
N GLN A 79 -25.87 -5.42 17.53
CA GLN A 79 -26.99 -6.37 17.50
C GLN A 79 -26.77 -7.51 16.50
N GLU A 80 -27.53 -8.60 16.65
CA GLU A 80 -27.62 -9.65 15.63
C GLU A 80 -28.38 -9.13 14.40
N THR A 81 -27.67 -8.43 13.52
CA THR A 81 -28.20 -7.96 12.23
C THR A 81 -28.09 -9.03 11.16
N LYS A 82 -28.92 -8.90 10.11
CA LYS A 82 -28.76 -9.71 8.89
C LYS A 82 -27.58 -9.21 8.07
N GLU A 83 -27.03 -10.13 7.28
CA GLU A 83 -25.91 -9.86 6.38
C GLU A 83 -26.38 -9.84 4.92
N ILE A 84 -25.82 -8.95 4.12
CA ILE A 84 -25.98 -8.92 2.67
C ILE A 84 -24.60 -8.95 2.00
N GLU A 85 -24.47 -9.71 0.92
CA GLU A 85 -23.29 -9.69 0.05
C GLU A 85 -23.55 -8.75 -1.11
N LEU A 86 -22.61 -7.83 -1.38
CA LEU A 86 -22.67 -6.88 -2.48
C LEU A 86 -21.52 -7.12 -3.47
N PRO A 87 -21.80 -7.13 -4.79
CA PRO A 87 -20.79 -7.33 -5.83
C PRO A 87 -19.91 -6.09 -5.99
N MET A 88 -18.61 -6.31 -5.90
CA MET A 88 -17.61 -5.26 -6.13
C MET A 88 -17.12 -5.27 -7.59
N PRO A 89 -16.62 -4.13 -8.11
CA PRO A 89 -16.18 -4.02 -9.49
C PRO A 89 -14.96 -4.89 -9.83
N ASP A 90 -14.17 -5.27 -8.82
CA ASP A 90 -12.98 -6.11 -8.95
C ASP A 90 -13.29 -7.62 -9.04
N GLY A 91 -14.57 -8.00 -9.05
CA GLY A 91 -15.03 -9.39 -9.10
C GLY A 91 -15.27 -10.01 -7.71
N SER A 92 -14.87 -9.34 -6.62
CA SER A 92 -15.11 -9.83 -5.26
C SER A 92 -16.56 -9.60 -4.79
N LEU A 93 -16.93 -10.25 -3.68
CA LEU A 93 -18.16 -9.97 -2.93
C LEU A 93 -17.77 -9.43 -1.55
N GLN A 94 -18.40 -8.33 -1.13
CA GLN A 94 -18.23 -7.78 0.21
C GLN A 94 -19.47 -7.99 1.07
N LYS A 95 -19.26 -8.43 2.31
CA LYS A 95 -20.32 -8.64 3.29
C LYS A 95 -20.59 -7.39 4.09
N PHE A 96 -21.87 -7.11 4.33
CA PHE A 96 -22.34 -5.99 5.13
C PHE A 96 -23.41 -6.43 6.13
N ALA A 97 -23.28 -5.98 7.37
CA ALA A 97 -24.34 -6.01 8.37
C ALA A 97 -25.30 -4.84 8.11
N PHE A 98 -26.61 -5.08 8.00
CA PHE A 98 -27.56 -4.03 7.59
C PHE A 98 -28.84 -3.97 8.43
N VAL A 99 -29.45 -2.78 8.42
CA VAL A 99 -30.75 -2.47 9.02
C VAL A 99 -31.60 -1.63 8.06
N GLU A 100 -32.93 -1.71 8.21
CA GLU A 100 -33.85 -0.79 7.55
C GLU A 100 -33.69 0.61 8.17
N SER A 101 -33.29 1.59 7.35
CA SER A 101 -33.02 2.98 7.75
C SER A 101 -33.80 3.91 6.82
N PRO A 102 -35.09 4.17 7.11
CA PRO A 102 -35.97 4.93 6.22
C PRO A 102 -35.54 6.39 6.08
N VAL A 103 -35.47 6.87 4.83
CA VAL A 103 -35.38 8.31 4.51
C VAL A 103 -36.75 8.94 4.24
N MET A 104 -37.83 8.15 4.39
CA MET A 104 -39.21 8.63 4.37
C MET A 104 -39.77 8.60 5.79
N SER A 105 -40.55 9.63 6.15
CA SER A 105 -41.35 9.62 7.37
C SER A 105 -42.24 8.35 7.44
N PRO A 106 -42.61 7.88 8.65
CA PRO A 106 -43.45 6.69 8.79
C PRO A 106 -44.75 6.75 7.99
N GLU A 107 -45.38 7.91 7.92
CA GLU A 107 -46.63 8.15 7.18
C GLU A 107 -46.43 8.02 5.67
N LEU A 108 -45.33 8.57 5.14
CA LEU A 108 -45.01 8.47 3.72
C LEU A 108 -44.59 7.03 3.36
N SER A 109 -43.79 6.38 4.21
CA SER A 109 -43.44 4.96 4.08
C SER A 109 -44.68 4.06 4.04
N ALA A 110 -45.70 4.36 4.83
CA ALA A 110 -46.96 3.60 4.81
C ALA A 110 -47.75 3.75 3.50
N LYS A 111 -47.60 4.87 2.77
CA LYS A 111 -48.19 5.05 1.43
C LYS A 111 -47.42 4.32 0.34
N PHE A 112 -46.11 4.13 0.51
CA PHE A 112 -45.22 3.49 -0.46
C PHE A 112 -44.41 2.34 0.18
N PRO A 113 -45.05 1.29 0.71
CA PRO A 113 -44.37 0.21 1.44
C PRO A 113 -43.37 -0.59 0.61
N GLN A 114 -43.43 -0.48 -0.72
CA GLN A 114 -42.52 -1.09 -1.68
C GLN A 114 -41.23 -0.30 -1.92
N ILE A 115 -41.10 0.91 -1.35
CA ILE A 115 -39.90 1.75 -1.43
C ILE A 115 -39.21 1.68 -0.06
N LYS A 116 -38.06 1.01 0.01
CA LYS A 116 -37.32 0.84 1.27
C LYS A 116 -35.86 1.20 1.12
N THR A 117 -35.29 1.78 2.18
CA THR A 117 -33.89 2.17 2.27
C THR A 117 -33.22 1.53 3.47
N TYR A 118 -31.93 1.26 3.33
CA TYR A 118 -31.14 0.50 4.29
C TYR A 118 -29.79 1.16 4.51
N LEU A 119 -29.28 0.99 5.73
CA LEU A 119 -27.96 1.41 6.16
C LEU A 119 -27.16 0.17 6.54
N ALA A 120 -25.90 0.11 6.14
CA ALA A 120 -25.08 -1.06 6.34
C ALA A 120 -23.62 -0.72 6.68
N LYS A 121 -23.00 -1.58 7.50
CA LYS A 121 -21.59 -1.52 7.89
C LYS A 121 -20.85 -2.71 7.30
N GLY A 122 -19.68 -2.48 6.72
CA GLY A 122 -18.86 -3.54 6.15
C GLY A 122 -18.34 -4.51 7.22
N ILE A 123 -18.42 -5.80 6.90
CA ILE A 123 -17.87 -6.92 7.69
C ILE A 123 -16.54 -7.36 7.08
N THR A 124 -16.50 -7.52 5.75
CA THR A 124 -15.26 -7.87 5.02
C THR A 124 -14.28 -6.69 5.02
N ASP A 125 -14.80 -5.47 4.85
CA ASP A 125 -14.05 -4.23 4.95
C ASP A 125 -14.64 -3.39 6.11
N PRO A 126 -13.97 -3.32 7.28
CA PRO A 126 -14.49 -2.59 8.43
C PRO A 126 -14.52 -1.07 8.24
N PHE A 127 -13.83 -0.55 7.22
CA PHE A 127 -13.84 0.88 6.88
C PHE A 127 -15.04 1.25 5.99
N ALA A 128 -15.72 0.27 5.40
CA ALA A 128 -16.79 0.51 4.45
C ALA A 128 -18.13 0.82 5.14
N VAL A 129 -18.82 1.84 4.63
CA VAL A 129 -20.22 2.15 4.96
C VAL A 129 -21.03 2.09 3.68
N CYS A 130 -22.24 1.55 3.74
CA CYS A 130 -23.11 1.43 2.59
C CYS A 130 -24.52 1.97 2.90
N ARG A 131 -25.09 2.71 1.96
CA ARG A 131 -26.54 2.91 1.88
C ARG A 131 -27.04 2.28 0.60
N PHE A 132 -28.13 1.53 0.72
CA PHE A 132 -28.77 0.89 -0.43
C PHE A 132 -30.29 0.98 -0.32
N ASP A 133 -30.97 0.78 -1.43
CA ASP A 133 -32.42 0.82 -1.53
C ASP A 133 -32.95 -0.23 -2.48
N TYR A 134 -34.19 -0.64 -2.24
CA TYR A 134 -34.97 -1.44 -3.17
C TYR A 134 -36.30 -0.75 -3.38
N THR A 135 -36.54 -0.32 -4.62
CA THR A 135 -37.67 0.53 -5.00
C THR A 135 -38.36 -0.03 -6.25
N LEU A 136 -39.35 0.70 -6.79
CA LEU A 136 -39.96 0.31 -8.07
C LEU A 136 -38.98 0.43 -9.25
N GLN A 137 -37.85 1.12 -9.08
CA GLN A 137 -36.82 1.26 -10.10
C GLN A 137 -35.68 0.24 -9.97
N GLY A 138 -35.75 -0.68 -9.00
CA GLY A 138 -34.76 -1.73 -8.79
C GLY A 138 -33.93 -1.52 -7.53
N PHE A 139 -32.82 -2.27 -7.46
CA PHE A 139 -31.83 -2.18 -6.39
C PHE A 139 -30.77 -1.12 -6.71
N HIS A 140 -30.47 -0.24 -5.75
CA HIS A 140 -29.36 0.69 -5.85
C HIS A 140 -28.50 0.62 -4.59
N ALA A 141 -27.18 0.73 -4.73
CA ALA A 141 -26.28 0.86 -3.59
C ALA A 141 -25.20 1.91 -3.84
N MET A 142 -24.77 2.56 -2.76
CA MET A 142 -23.57 3.38 -2.68
C MET A 142 -22.72 2.86 -1.52
N ILE A 143 -21.48 2.47 -1.82
CA ILE A 143 -20.50 1.98 -0.85
C ILE A 143 -19.38 3.01 -0.78
N LEU A 144 -19.11 3.53 0.40
CA LEU A 144 -18.02 4.45 0.71
C LEU A 144 -16.92 3.65 1.42
N SER A 145 -15.72 3.60 0.84
CA SER A 145 -14.57 2.86 1.40
C SER A 145 -13.24 3.52 1.02
N PRO A 146 -12.13 3.18 1.71
CA PRO A 146 -10.78 3.61 1.31
C PRO A 146 -10.36 3.15 -0.09
N SER A 147 -10.93 2.03 -0.57
CA SER A 147 -10.66 1.50 -1.92
C SER A 147 -11.32 2.31 -3.04
N GLY A 148 -12.15 3.29 -2.65
CA GLY A 148 -12.94 4.12 -3.52
C GLY A 148 -14.43 3.96 -3.26
N ARG A 149 -15.21 4.70 -4.04
CA ARG A 149 -16.67 4.67 -3.99
C ARG A 149 -17.23 3.77 -5.07
N VAL A 150 -18.12 2.88 -4.68
CA VAL A 150 -18.74 1.91 -5.58
C VAL A 150 -20.23 2.16 -5.64
N PHE A 151 -20.74 2.14 -6.86
CA PHE A 151 -22.17 2.21 -7.14
C PHE A 151 -22.64 0.89 -7.74
N ILE A 152 -23.82 0.46 -7.30
CA ILE A 152 -24.56 -0.62 -7.90
C ILE A 152 -25.86 -0.03 -8.41
N ASP A 153 -26.08 -0.11 -9.72
CA ASP A 153 -27.24 0.47 -10.40
C ASP A 153 -27.84 -0.53 -11.40
N PRO A 154 -29.14 -0.43 -11.71
CA PRO A 154 -29.75 -1.18 -12.81
C PRO A 154 -28.96 -1.02 -14.12
N TYR A 155 -28.82 -2.11 -14.86
CA TYR A 155 -28.07 -2.12 -16.12
C TYR A 155 -28.70 -1.19 -17.19
N SER A 156 -30.02 -1.08 -17.20
CA SER A 156 -30.78 -0.16 -18.04
C SER A 156 -32.06 0.29 -17.34
N LYS A 157 -32.68 1.38 -17.80
CA LYS A 157 -33.91 1.91 -17.21
C LYS A 157 -35.02 0.85 -17.20
N GLY A 158 -35.55 0.56 -16.01
CA GLY A 158 -36.59 -0.45 -15.82
C GLY A 158 -36.10 -1.90 -15.75
N ASP A 159 -34.78 -2.13 -15.81
CA ASP A 159 -34.20 -3.45 -15.53
C ASP A 159 -34.25 -3.73 -14.02
N LEU A 160 -34.90 -4.83 -13.64
CA LEU A 160 -35.02 -5.23 -12.23
C LEU A 160 -34.14 -6.43 -11.90
N ASP A 161 -33.51 -7.05 -12.90
CA ASP A 161 -32.84 -8.33 -12.78
C ASP A 161 -31.32 -8.19 -13.00
N ASN A 162 -30.87 -7.30 -13.91
CA ASN A 162 -29.46 -7.11 -14.24
C ASN A 162 -28.94 -5.75 -13.75
N TYR A 163 -27.72 -5.75 -13.22
CA TYR A 163 -27.10 -4.60 -12.57
C TYR A 163 -25.64 -4.44 -13.00
N ILE A 164 -25.12 -3.23 -12.85
CA ILE A 164 -23.70 -2.91 -12.97
C ILE A 164 -23.13 -2.53 -11.60
N SER A 165 -21.91 -3.00 -11.31
CA SER A 165 -21.09 -2.54 -10.18
C SER A 165 -19.86 -1.84 -10.71
N TYR A 166 -19.63 -0.59 -10.30
CA TYR A 166 -18.56 0.24 -10.85
C TYR A 166 -17.99 1.23 -9.84
N TYR A 167 -16.73 1.63 -10.05
CA TYR A 167 -16.16 2.76 -9.34
C TYR A 167 -16.61 4.07 -10.01
N SER A 168 -17.02 5.08 -9.23
CA SER A 168 -17.48 6.35 -9.79
C SER A 168 -16.52 7.04 -10.75
N ARG A 169 -15.21 6.91 -10.53
CA ARG A 169 -14.15 7.50 -11.37
C ARG A 169 -14.20 6.99 -12.81
N GLU A 170 -14.84 5.85 -13.01
CA GLU A 170 -15.05 5.22 -14.32
C GLU A 170 -16.28 5.80 -15.03
N TYR A 171 -17.20 6.47 -14.32
CA TYR A 171 -18.37 7.06 -14.95
C TYR A 171 -18.08 8.49 -15.40
N ILE A 172 -18.00 8.71 -16.71
CA ILE A 172 -17.79 10.04 -17.26
C ILE A 172 -19.13 10.74 -17.42
N LYS A 173 -19.29 11.88 -16.75
CA LYS A 173 -20.44 12.76 -16.98
C LYS A 173 -20.42 13.34 -18.40
N GLU A 174 -21.54 13.24 -19.10
CA GLU A 174 -21.68 13.92 -20.40
C GLU A 174 -21.62 15.43 -20.19
N SER A 175 -20.79 16.10 -21.01
CA SER A 175 -20.55 17.55 -20.98
C SER A 175 -21.80 18.34 -21.40
N ALA A 176 -22.82 18.38 -20.55
CA ALA A 176 -23.80 19.45 -20.60
C ALA A 176 -23.19 20.67 -19.89
N LEU A 177 -23.38 21.85 -20.47
CA LEU A 177 -23.09 23.13 -19.81
C LEU A 177 -23.98 23.21 -18.56
N PHE A 178 -23.44 22.77 -17.42
CA PHE A 178 -24.06 22.96 -16.12
C PHE A 178 -23.52 24.27 -15.55
N ASP A 179 -24.43 25.21 -15.32
CA ASP A 179 -24.12 26.43 -14.57
C ASP A 179 -24.54 26.23 -13.12
N CYS A 180 -23.61 26.49 -12.20
CA CYS A 180 -23.85 26.47 -10.77
C CYS A 180 -23.70 27.90 -10.26
N GLU A 181 -24.68 28.39 -9.52
CA GLU A 181 -24.67 29.74 -8.95
C GLU A 181 -25.08 29.73 -7.47
N LEU A 182 -24.33 30.48 -6.66
CA LEU A 182 -24.58 30.65 -5.23
C LEU A 182 -25.17 32.03 -4.93
N LEU A 183 -26.28 32.06 -4.21
CA LEU A 183 -26.87 33.31 -3.71
C LEU A 183 -26.72 33.44 -2.20
N ILE A 184 -26.49 34.66 -1.71
CA ILE A 184 -26.47 34.97 -0.28
C ILE A 184 -27.56 36.01 -0.01
N ASP A 185 -28.39 35.74 1.00
CA ASP A 185 -29.25 36.77 1.56
C ASP A 185 -28.39 37.71 2.42
N GLU A 186 -28.16 38.94 1.96
CA GLU A 186 -27.27 39.91 2.64
C GLU A 186 -27.64 40.15 4.11
N SER A 187 -28.92 39.98 4.47
CA SER A 187 -29.36 40.10 5.87
C SER A 187 -28.73 39.06 6.80
N ARG A 188 -28.15 38.00 6.23
CA ARG A 188 -27.54 36.87 6.95
C ARG A 188 -26.03 36.94 7.02
N GLN A 189 -25.40 37.88 6.33
CA GLN A 189 -23.95 38.08 6.41
C GLN A 189 -23.45 38.21 7.87
N PRO A 190 -24.14 38.94 8.78
CA PRO A 190 -23.69 39.04 10.18
C PRO A 190 -23.63 37.71 10.92
N GLU A 191 -24.50 36.75 10.60
CA GLU A 191 -24.48 35.40 11.19
C GLU A 191 -23.22 34.65 10.74
N PHE A 192 -22.94 34.65 9.44
CA PHE A 192 -21.74 33.98 8.90
C PHE A 192 -20.45 34.62 9.41
N ASP A 193 -20.40 35.95 9.49
CA ASP A 193 -19.26 36.67 10.07
C ASP A 193 -19.04 36.26 11.53
N TYR A 194 -20.12 36.19 12.33
CA TYR A 194 -20.06 35.74 13.72
C TYR A 194 -19.54 34.29 13.84
N LEU A 195 -20.07 33.35 13.05
CA LEU A 195 -19.65 31.95 13.08
C LEU A 195 -18.15 31.81 12.71
N LYS A 196 -17.71 32.57 11.71
CA LYS A 196 -16.33 32.58 11.22
C LYS A 196 -15.35 33.18 12.23
N GLU A 197 -15.69 34.31 12.84
CA GLU A 197 -14.82 35.01 13.80
C GLU A 197 -14.59 34.20 15.08
N ASN A 198 -15.62 33.48 15.54
CA ASN A 198 -15.56 32.71 16.78
C ASN A 198 -14.88 31.34 16.64
N LYS A 199 -14.48 30.92 15.43
CA LYS A 199 -13.73 29.68 15.14
C LYS A 199 -14.26 28.48 15.93
N LEU A 200 -15.57 28.24 15.88
CA LEU A 200 -16.24 27.23 16.68
C LEU A 200 -15.94 25.82 16.15
N LEU A 201 -14.74 25.31 16.45
CA LEU A 201 -14.32 23.97 16.08
C LEU A 201 -15.16 22.94 16.82
N THR A 202 -15.98 22.20 16.09
CA THR A 202 -16.81 21.16 16.68
C THR A 202 -16.65 19.86 15.91
N PRO A 203 -16.01 18.87 16.53
CA PRO A 203 -16.05 17.51 16.01
C PRO A 203 -17.49 17.00 15.90
N THR A 204 -17.76 16.17 14.90
CA THR A 204 -19.05 15.46 14.76
C THR A 204 -18.97 14.08 15.43
N GLY A 205 -20.05 13.32 15.41
CA GLY A 205 -20.10 11.96 15.96
C GLY A 205 -21.13 11.82 17.07
N PRO A 206 -20.99 12.48 18.24
CA PRO A 206 -21.85 12.24 19.41
C PRO A 206 -23.35 12.52 19.21
N GLN A 207 -23.68 13.41 18.28
CA GLN A 207 -25.05 13.85 18.02
C GLN A 207 -25.37 13.74 16.53
N LEU A 208 -26.54 13.16 16.22
CA LEU A 208 -27.13 13.16 14.89
C LEU A 208 -28.20 14.25 14.83
N ARG A 209 -28.14 15.11 13.82
CA ARG A 209 -29.14 16.15 13.54
C ARG A 209 -30.06 15.69 12.42
N THR A 210 -31.33 15.47 12.74
CA THR A 210 -32.34 15.04 11.76
C THR A 210 -33.23 16.20 11.35
N TYR A 211 -33.35 16.42 10.04
CA TYR A 211 -34.15 17.47 9.42
C TYR A 211 -35.29 16.90 8.59
N ARG A 212 -36.45 17.56 8.63
CA ARG A 212 -37.59 17.25 7.76
C ARG A 212 -37.37 17.87 6.38
N LEU A 213 -37.23 17.03 5.38
CA LEU A 213 -36.95 17.42 3.99
C LEU A 213 -38.25 17.41 3.17
N ALA A 214 -38.47 18.47 2.40
CA ALA A 214 -39.53 18.57 1.41
C ALA A 214 -38.91 18.67 0.00
N VAL A 215 -39.04 17.62 -0.81
CA VAL A 215 -38.55 17.60 -2.20
C VAL A 215 -39.74 17.72 -3.15
N ALA A 216 -39.73 18.78 -3.96
CA ALA A 216 -40.63 18.94 -5.09
C ALA A 216 -39.99 18.47 -6.40
N THR A 217 -40.82 18.14 -7.39
CA THR A 217 -40.36 17.79 -8.74
C THR A 217 -41.13 18.57 -9.80
N THR A 218 -40.46 19.01 -10.85
CA THR A 218 -41.16 19.54 -12.04
C THR A 218 -41.90 18.42 -12.78
N GLY A 219 -42.86 18.78 -13.62
CA GLY A 219 -43.57 17.87 -14.50
C GLY A 219 -42.66 17.15 -15.48
N GLU A 220 -41.60 17.81 -15.94
CA GLU A 220 -40.57 17.23 -16.80
C GLU A 220 -39.74 16.19 -16.07
N TYR A 221 -39.29 16.48 -14.84
CA TYR A 221 -38.59 15.49 -14.00
C TYR A 221 -39.48 14.27 -13.75
N SER A 222 -40.74 14.51 -13.43
CA SER A 222 -41.70 13.43 -13.20
C SER A 222 -41.93 12.59 -14.45
N THR A 223 -42.02 13.23 -15.62
CA THR A 223 -42.14 12.54 -16.92
C THR A 223 -40.92 11.67 -17.19
N TYR A 224 -39.71 12.19 -16.93
CA TYR A 224 -38.47 11.44 -17.06
C TYR A 224 -38.50 10.18 -16.18
N HIS A 225 -38.95 10.29 -14.93
CA HIS A 225 -39.02 9.18 -13.97
C HIS A 225 -40.32 8.36 -14.01
N GLY A 226 -40.95 8.24 -15.19
CA GLY A 226 -42.05 7.31 -15.45
C GLY A 226 -43.46 7.90 -15.34
N GLY A 227 -43.58 9.20 -15.08
CA GLY A 227 -44.85 9.94 -15.20
C GLY A 227 -45.92 9.57 -14.16
N ASN A 228 -45.54 8.92 -13.06
CA ASN A 228 -46.45 8.54 -11.99
C ASN A 228 -45.79 8.70 -10.62
N VAL A 229 -46.60 8.99 -9.58
CA VAL A 229 -46.09 9.31 -8.24
C VAL A 229 -45.19 8.21 -7.66
N PRO A 230 -45.54 6.90 -7.65
CA PRO A 230 -44.66 5.85 -7.13
C PRO A 230 -43.28 5.78 -7.79
N SER A 231 -43.21 5.87 -9.13
CA SER A 231 -41.93 5.83 -9.84
C SER A 231 -41.08 7.07 -9.55
N VAL A 232 -41.69 8.26 -9.49
CA VAL A 232 -40.99 9.51 -9.16
C VAL A 232 -40.51 9.50 -7.71
N MET A 233 -41.34 9.03 -6.77
CA MET A 233 -40.93 8.84 -5.37
C MET A 233 -39.74 7.88 -5.25
N SER A 234 -39.66 6.84 -6.09
CA SER A 234 -38.53 5.91 -6.09
C SER A 234 -37.22 6.64 -6.43
N ALA A 235 -37.22 7.46 -7.49
CA ALA A 235 -36.04 8.26 -7.86
C ALA A 235 -35.65 9.26 -6.76
N VAL A 236 -36.63 10.02 -6.24
CA VAL A 236 -36.40 10.98 -5.15
C VAL A 236 -35.78 10.27 -3.93
N VAL A 237 -36.29 9.09 -3.55
CA VAL A 237 -35.78 8.32 -2.42
C VAL A 237 -34.36 7.81 -2.68
N THR A 238 -34.06 7.27 -3.86
CA THR A 238 -32.69 6.83 -4.20
C THR A 238 -31.69 7.98 -4.11
N THR A 239 -32.01 9.15 -4.68
CA THR A 239 -31.18 10.37 -4.57
C THR A 239 -30.99 10.79 -3.12
N VAL A 240 -32.07 10.95 -2.35
CA VAL A 240 -32.00 11.35 -0.94
C VAL A 240 -31.21 10.33 -0.10
N ASN A 241 -31.37 9.03 -0.36
CA ASN A 241 -30.65 7.97 0.35
C ASN A 241 -29.14 8.07 0.14
N ARG A 242 -28.69 8.40 -1.08
CA ARG A 242 -27.27 8.64 -1.38
C ARG A 242 -26.73 9.91 -0.71
N VAL A 243 -27.46 11.02 -0.81
CA VAL A 243 -27.07 12.29 -0.18
C VAL A 243 -26.97 12.12 1.35
N VAL A 244 -27.97 11.48 1.97
CA VAL A 244 -27.95 11.16 3.41
C VAL A 244 -26.74 10.31 3.78
N GLY A 245 -26.33 9.36 2.93
CA GLY A 245 -25.14 8.54 3.19
C GLY A 245 -23.85 9.35 3.36
N VAL A 246 -23.69 10.42 2.58
CA VAL A 246 -22.54 11.34 2.72
C VAL A 246 -22.70 12.23 3.95
N TYR A 247 -23.86 12.86 4.10
CA TYR A 247 -24.13 13.84 5.18
C TYR A 247 -24.08 13.19 6.57
N GLU A 248 -24.53 11.95 6.70
CA GLU A 248 -24.43 11.21 7.96
C GLU A 248 -22.99 10.85 8.31
N THR A 249 -22.21 10.47 7.30
CA THR A 249 -20.83 10.00 7.48
C THR A 249 -19.89 11.14 7.84
N ASP A 250 -20.04 12.30 7.19
CA ASP A 250 -19.08 13.41 7.34
C ASP A 250 -19.59 14.51 8.30
N LEU A 251 -20.90 14.78 8.32
CA LEU A 251 -21.49 15.92 9.03
C LEU A 251 -22.38 15.51 10.22
N ALA A 252 -22.67 14.21 10.39
CA ALA A 252 -23.69 13.71 11.31
C ALA A 252 -25.06 14.41 11.12
N VAL A 253 -25.48 14.56 9.85
CA VAL A 253 -26.75 15.14 9.44
C VAL A 253 -27.60 14.09 8.69
N ARG A 254 -28.87 13.96 9.08
CA ARG A 254 -29.88 13.11 8.42
C ARG A 254 -31.01 13.96 7.88
N MET A 255 -31.52 13.59 6.71
CA MET A 255 -32.72 14.19 6.12
C MET A 255 -33.80 13.13 5.93
N VAL A 256 -35.03 13.45 6.32
CA VAL A 256 -36.19 12.55 6.23
C VAL A 256 -37.34 13.26 5.52
N LEU A 257 -37.85 12.65 4.45
CA LEU A 257 -38.94 13.18 3.64
C LEU A 257 -40.24 13.30 4.46
N VAL A 258 -40.88 14.47 4.36
CA VAL A 258 -42.11 14.81 5.10
C VAL A 258 -43.32 13.92 4.77
N PRO A 259 -44.29 13.74 5.69
CA PRO A 259 -45.45 12.83 5.53
C PRO A 259 -46.25 12.94 4.23
N ASN A 260 -46.34 14.13 3.67
CA ASN A 260 -47.10 14.47 2.48
C ASN A 260 -46.22 14.92 1.30
N ASN A 261 -44.95 14.47 1.23
CA ASN A 261 -44.04 14.81 0.13
C ASN A 261 -44.57 14.38 -1.24
N ASP A 262 -45.39 13.32 -1.30
CA ASP A 262 -46.08 12.88 -2.51
C ASP A 262 -46.93 13.99 -3.16
N THR A 263 -47.38 14.96 -2.38
CA THR A 263 -48.13 16.12 -2.90
C THR A 263 -47.24 17.14 -3.61
N LEU A 264 -45.92 17.05 -3.51
CA LEU A 264 -44.96 17.91 -4.21
C LEU A 264 -44.49 17.30 -5.54
N ILE A 265 -45.00 16.14 -5.91
CA ILE A 265 -44.76 15.53 -7.22
C ILE A 265 -45.79 16.06 -8.22
N PHE A 266 -45.30 16.84 -9.18
CA PHE A 266 -46.13 17.36 -10.26
C PHE A 266 -45.96 16.48 -11.50
N LEU A 267 -47.04 15.96 -12.06
CA LEU A 267 -46.99 15.01 -13.19
C LEU A 267 -47.16 15.68 -14.57
N ASN A 268 -47.46 16.98 -14.61
CA ASN A 268 -47.78 17.68 -15.85
C ASN A 268 -46.99 18.99 -15.95
N ALA A 269 -46.01 18.99 -16.87
CA ALA A 269 -45.11 20.10 -17.15
C ALA A 269 -45.81 21.43 -17.52
N THR A 270 -47.03 21.37 -18.07
CA THR A 270 -47.77 22.57 -18.46
C THR A 270 -48.46 23.25 -17.27
N THR A 271 -48.72 22.51 -16.20
CA THR A 271 -49.58 22.97 -15.09
C THR A 271 -48.89 22.98 -13.74
N ASP A 272 -47.63 22.55 -13.68
CA ASP A 272 -46.83 22.67 -12.47
C ASP A 272 -46.47 24.16 -12.21
N PRO A 273 -46.07 24.51 -10.97
CA PRO A 273 -45.80 25.90 -10.60
C PRO A 273 -44.38 26.35 -10.98
N TYR A 274 -43.63 25.57 -11.74
CA TYR A 274 -42.20 25.74 -11.95
C TYR A 274 -41.85 26.18 -13.38
N THR A 275 -40.82 27.01 -13.47
CA THR A 275 -40.17 27.32 -14.74
C THR A 275 -38.95 26.41 -14.88
N ASN A 276 -39.16 25.19 -15.39
CA ASN A 276 -38.18 24.09 -15.37
C ASN A 276 -36.75 24.45 -15.84
N ASN A 277 -36.60 25.42 -16.74
CA ASN A 277 -35.30 25.81 -17.29
C ASN A 277 -34.71 27.09 -16.67
N ASP A 278 -35.31 27.61 -15.59
CA ASP A 278 -34.87 28.82 -14.89
C ASP A 278 -34.71 28.54 -13.40
N GLY A 279 -33.47 28.23 -12.99
CA GLY A 279 -33.12 27.94 -11.60
C GLY A 279 -33.47 29.09 -10.65
N PHE A 280 -33.23 30.34 -11.06
CA PHE A 280 -33.51 31.52 -10.26
C PHE A 280 -35.00 31.71 -9.98
N ALA A 281 -35.84 31.54 -11.00
CA ALA A 281 -37.28 31.58 -10.84
C ALA A 281 -37.76 30.47 -9.87
N MET A 282 -37.21 29.26 -10.03
CA MET A 282 -37.57 28.09 -9.23
C MET A 282 -37.29 28.26 -7.74
N LEU A 283 -36.29 29.04 -7.31
CA LEU A 283 -36.03 29.29 -5.89
C LEU A 283 -37.26 29.86 -5.16
N SER A 284 -37.85 30.92 -5.73
CA SER A 284 -39.02 31.59 -5.13
C SER A 284 -40.33 30.81 -5.33
N GLN A 285 -40.46 30.13 -6.49
CA GLN A 285 -41.58 29.25 -6.79
C GLN A 285 -41.62 28.06 -5.83
N ASN A 286 -40.47 27.47 -5.53
CA ASN A 286 -40.36 26.32 -4.61
C ASN A 286 -40.69 26.73 -3.19
N GLN A 287 -40.16 27.87 -2.71
CA GLN A 287 -40.54 28.40 -1.41
C GLN A 287 -42.06 28.56 -1.27
N THR A 288 -42.70 29.20 -2.25
CA THR A 288 -44.15 29.40 -2.25
C THR A 288 -44.92 28.08 -2.31
N THR A 289 -44.46 27.14 -3.14
CA THR A 289 -45.13 25.86 -3.37
C THR A 289 -45.06 24.95 -2.15
N VAL A 290 -43.88 24.81 -1.55
CA VAL A 290 -43.68 23.98 -0.36
C VAL A 290 -44.42 24.57 0.83
N ASP A 291 -44.36 25.89 1.04
CA ASP A 291 -45.14 26.56 2.09
C ASP A 291 -46.64 26.31 1.94
N ALA A 292 -47.17 26.36 0.71
CA ALA A 292 -48.60 26.17 0.46
C ALA A 292 -49.07 24.71 0.63
N ARG A 293 -48.25 23.72 0.24
CA ARG A 293 -48.64 22.29 0.25
C ARG A 293 -48.27 21.55 1.52
N ILE A 294 -47.10 21.84 2.08
CA ILE A 294 -46.58 21.20 3.28
C ILE A 294 -46.89 22.04 4.52
N GLY A 295 -46.83 23.36 4.40
CA GLY A 295 -46.94 24.30 5.51
C GLY A 295 -45.57 24.63 6.09
N ALA A 296 -45.25 25.92 6.24
CA ALA A 296 -43.96 26.40 6.70
C ALA A 296 -43.47 25.76 8.01
N ALA A 297 -44.34 25.36 8.93
CA ALA A 297 -43.96 24.73 10.19
C ALA A 297 -43.58 23.24 10.07
N ASN A 298 -43.91 22.61 8.93
CA ASN A 298 -43.90 21.15 8.78
C ASN A 298 -42.67 20.61 8.03
N TYR A 299 -41.75 21.49 7.64
CA TYR A 299 -40.49 21.12 7.00
C TYR A 299 -39.36 22.05 7.44
N ASP A 300 -38.13 21.60 7.29
CA ASP A 300 -36.91 22.24 7.78
C ASP A 300 -35.99 22.66 6.64
N VAL A 301 -36.01 21.90 5.56
CA VAL A 301 -35.32 22.17 4.30
C VAL A 301 -36.23 21.77 3.14
N GLY A 302 -36.26 22.59 2.10
CA GLY A 302 -37.00 22.33 0.88
C GLY A 302 -36.11 22.45 -0.35
N HIS A 303 -36.36 21.61 -1.34
CA HIS A 303 -35.56 21.53 -2.55
C HIS A 303 -36.43 21.12 -3.73
N VAL A 304 -36.09 21.53 -4.97
CA VAL A 304 -36.81 21.09 -6.18
C VAL A 304 -35.87 20.43 -7.17
N PHE A 305 -36.31 19.30 -7.72
CA PHE A 305 -35.64 18.60 -8.82
C PHE A 305 -36.33 18.89 -10.16
N SER A 306 -35.52 19.19 -11.17
CA SER A 306 -35.96 19.55 -12.52
C SER A 306 -35.12 18.84 -13.58
N THR A 307 -35.51 18.96 -14.86
CA THR A 307 -34.67 18.49 -15.99
C THR A 307 -33.81 19.59 -16.60
N GLY A 308 -33.87 20.81 -16.08
CA GLY A 308 -33.14 21.97 -16.55
C GLY A 308 -32.95 23.02 -15.46
N GLY A 309 -32.36 24.16 -15.78
CA GLY A 309 -32.17 25.26 -14.83
C GLY A 309 -30.92 25.17 -13.94
N GLY A 310 -30.06 24.16 -14.17
CA GLY A 310 -28.76 24.04 -13.50
C GLY A 310 -28.88 23.82 -11.99
N GLY A 311 -27.92 24.33 -11.24
CA GLY A 311 -27.83 24.21 -9.79
C GLY A 311 -27.80 25.59 -9.18
N VAL A 312 -28.79 25.89 -8.33
CA VAL A 312 -28.84 27.19 -7.64
C VAL A 312 -29.40 26.99 -6.25
N ALA A 313 -28.72 27.56 -5.26
CA ALA A 313 -29.17 27.54 -3.88
C ALA A 313 -28.81 28.84 -3.14
N TYR A 314 -29.63 29.17 -2.14
CA TYR A 314 -29.24 30.19 -1.17
C TYR A 314 -28.35 29.59 -0.07
N LEU A 315 -27.30 30.31 0.29
CA LEU A 315 -26.35 29.91 1.33
C LEU A 315 -27.01 29.85 2.70
N GLY A 316 -26.87 28.70 3.37
CA GLY A 316 -27.23 28.44 4.76
C GLY A 316 -28.70 28.58 5.08
N VAL A 317 -29.66 28.36 4.19
CA VAL A 317 -31.09 28.68 4.47
C VAL A 317 -31.87 27.63 5.27
N VAL A 318 -31.27 26.47 5.60
CA VAL A 318 -31.95 25.44 6.41
C VAL A 318 -32.48 26.04 7.72
N CYS A 319 -33.71 25.69 8.11
CA CYS A 319 -34.47 26.26 9.23
C CYS A 319 -34.90 27.73 9.12
N VAL A 320 -34.51 28.47 8.07
CA VAL A 320 -34.86 29.90 7.92
C VAL A 320 -36.24 30.06 7.27
N ASN A 321 -37.22 30.53 8.04
CA ASN A 321 -38.58 30.75 7.52
C ASN A 321 -38.58 31.74 6.34
N GLY A 322 -39.29 31.39 5.26
CA GLY A 322 -39.36 32.18 4.03
C GLY A 322 -38.17 31.99 3.06
N SER A 323 -37.15 31.21 3.45
CA SER A 323 -35.96 30.94 2.62
C SER A 323 -35.53 29.48 2.59
N LYS A 324 -35.96 28.65 3.54
CA LYS A 324 -35.52 27.25 3.70
C LYS A 324 -35.90 26.29 2.57
N ALA A 325 -36.72 26.71 1.61
CA ALA A 325 -37.02 25.95 0.39
C ALA A 325 -36.34 26.53 -0.88
N ARG A 326 -35.36 27.41 -0.74
CA ARG A 326 -34.65 28.03 -1.87
C ARG A 326 -33.41 27.22 -2.28
N GLY A 327 -33.64 26.05 -2.87
CA GLY A 327 -32.62 25.22 -3.49
C GLY A 327 -33.20 24.46 -4.68
N VAL A 328 -32.42 24.35 -5.74
CA VAL A 328 -32.79 23.75 -7.03
C VAL A 328 -31.65 22.89 -7.54
N THR A 329 -31.95 21.70 -8.05
CA THR A 329 -31.03 20.92 -8.86
C THR A 329 -31.72 20.40 -10.12
N GLY A 330 -31.16 20.74 -11.28
CA GLY A 330 -31.69 20.39 -12.58
C GLY A 330 -30.66 19.78 -13.51
N SER A 331 -31.01 18.66 -14.14
CA SER A 331 -30.17 17.99 -15.13
C SER A 331 -31.02 17.36 -16.23
N PRO A 332 -30.63 17.44 -17.53
CA PRO A 332 -31.36 16.76 -18.60
C PRO A 332 -31.49 15.25 -18.40
N GLN A 333 -30.55 14.65 -17.67
CA GLN A 333 -30.56 13.25 -17.26
C GLN A 333 -30.38 13.20 -15.73
N PRO A 334 -31.44 13.39 -14.95
CA PRO A 334 -31.33 13.51 -13.51
C PRO A 334 -31.33 12.12 -12.84
N ILE A 335 -30.22 11.38 -13.03
CA ILE A 335 -30.00 10.02 -12.53
C ILE A 335 -28.51 9.76 -12.27
N GLY A 336 -28.22 8.84 -11.34
CA GLY A 336 -26.86 8.33 -11.09
C GLY A 336 -25.99 9.27 -10.24
N ASP A 337 -24.79 8.80 -9.92
CA ASP A 337 -23.79 9.51 -9.08
C ASP A 337 -23.54 10.97 -9.47
N PRO A 338 -23.40 11.36 -10.76
CA PRO A 338 -23.23 12.76 -11.13
C PRO A 338 -24.44 13.64 -10.77
N PHE A 339 -25.66 13.12 -10.86
CA PHE A 339 -26.82 13.90 -10.41
C PHE A 339 -26.88 13.95 -8.88
N ASP A 340 -26.76 12.80 -8.21
CA ASP A 340 -26.99 12.68 -6.78
C ASP A 340 -25.88 13.34 -5.93
N ILE A 341 -24.61 13.10 -6.28
CA ILE A 341 -23.44 13.51 -5.49
C ILE A 341 -22.82 14.79 -6.03
N ASP A 342 -22.57 14.88 -7.34
CA ASP A 342 -21.93 16.10 -7.86
C ASP A 342 -22.89 17.29 -7.74
N TYR A 343 -24.20 17.11 -7.99
CA TYR A 343 -25.15 18.23 -8.07
C TYR A 343 -26.04 18.34 -6.83
N VAL A 344 -26.88 17.34 -6.51
CA VAL A 344 -27.86 17.48 -5.41
C VAL A 344 -27.16 17.67 -4.05
N ALA A 345 -26.15 16.85 -3.74
CA ALA A 345 -25.41 16.98 -2.49
C ALA A 345 -24.69 18.33 -2.37
N HIS A 346 -24.26 18.92 -3.49
CA HIS A 346 -23.63 20.23 -3.56
C HIS A 346 -24.61 21.37 -3.28
N GLU A 347 -25.74 21.39 -3.99
CA GLU A 347 -26.75 22.44 -3.82
C GLU A 347 -27.37 22.41 -2.42
N MET A 348 -27.59 21.21 -1.88
CA MET A 348 -27.96 21.07 -0.47
C MET A 348 -26.83 21.56 0.44
N GLY A 349 -25.57 21.38 0.07
CA GLY A 349 -24.41 21.82 0.85
C GLY A 349 -24.39 23.34 1.02
N HIS A 350 -24.76 24.06 -0.04
CA HIS A 350 -25.05 25.49 0.04
C HIS A 350 -26.20 25.79 0.98
N GLN A 351 -27.35 25.11 0.90
CA GLN A 351 -28.45 25.31 1.86
C GLN A 351 -28.04 25.07 3.32
N PHE A 352 -27.06 24.21 3.56
CA PHE A 352 -26.46 23.95 4.87
C PHE A 352 -25.31 24.89 5.25
N GLY A 353 -24.92 25.83 4.39
CA GLY A 353 -24.00 26.92 4.71
C GLY A 353 -22.58 26.75 4.17
N GLY A 354 -22.29 25.72 3.37
CA GLY A 354 -20.98 25.54 2.75
C GLY A 354 -20.80 26.47 1.55
N ASN A 355 -19.65 27.14 1.45
CA ASN A 355 -19.23 27.91 0.27
C ASN A 355 -18.44 27.04 -0.72
N HIS A 356 -18.22 27.54 -1.92
CA HIS A 356 -17.30 26.90 -2.86
C HIS A 356 -15.87 26.78 -2.31
N SER A 357 -15.23 25.62 -2.48
CA SER A 357 -13.86 25.36 -2.00
C SER A 357 -12.77 25.45 -3.08
N PHE A 358 -13.15 25.60 -4.35
CA PHE A 358 -12.23 25.62 -5.49
C PHE A 358 -11.46 26.95 -5.62
N ASN A 359 -10.27 26.91 -6.23
CA ASN A 359 -9.40 28.07 -6.48
C ASN A 359 -9.12 28.33 -7.97
N GLY A 360 -9.86 27.70 -8.87
CA GLY A 360 -9.81 27.96 -10.31
C GLY A 360 -10.42 29.32 -10.70
N ASN A 361 -10.17 29.72 -11.95
CA ASN A 361 -10.72 30.95 -12.55
C ASN A 361 -11.11 30.79 -14.03
N ALA A 362 -11.26 29.56 -14.52
CA ALA A 362 -11.68 29.22 -15.87
C ALA A 362 -12.99 28.40 -15.86
N GLY A 363 -13.69 28.32 -17.00
CA GLY A 363 -14.99 27.65 -17.06
C GLY A 363 -15.99 28.22 -16.05
N SER A 364 -16.76 27.35 -15.39
CA SER A 364 -17.74 27.74 -14.38
C SER A 364 -17.11 28.16 -13.04
N CYS A 365 -15.78 28.00 -12.85
CA CYS A 365 -15.06 28.64 -11.73
C CYS A 365 -14.91 30.17 -11.90
N SER A 366 -15.19 30.70 -13.09
CA SER A 366 -15.11 32.14 -13.37
C SER A 366 -16.42 32.85 -13.00
N GLY A 367 -16.64 34.09 -13.46
CA GLY A 367 -17.95 34.75 -13.35
C GLY A 367 -18.42 35.19 -11.95
N GLY A 368 -17.64 34.95 -10.90
CA GLY A 368 -18.00 35.31 -9.52
C GLY A 368 -18.29 34.11 -8.61
N ASN A 369 -18.30 32.89 -9.15
CA ASN A 369 -18.56 31.68 -8.38
C ASN A 369 -17.48 31.36 -7.34
N ARG A 370 -16.23 31.77 -7.55
CA ARG A 370 -15.15 31.54 -6.59
C ARG A 370 -15.35 32.33 -5.29
N ASN A 371 -15.38 31.64 -4.14
CA ASN A 371 -15.29 32.27 -2.83
C ASN A 371 -13.82 32.33 -2.34
N ALA A 372 -13.23 33.52 -2.32
CA ALA A 372 -11.82 33.70 -1.98
C ALA A 372 -11.44 33.28 -0.55
N SER A 373 -12.39 33.25 0.38
CA SER A 373 -12.13 32.95 1.79
C SER A 373 -12.20 31.46 2.13
N THR A 374 -12.64 30.64 1.18
CA THR A 374 -12.78 29.19 1.30
C THR A 374 -12.10 28.42 0.16
N ALA A 375 -11.46 29.12 -0.78
CA ALA A 375 -10.78 28.56 -1.96
C ALA A 375 -9.48 27.80 -1.63
N TYR A 376 -9.59 26.70 -0.89
CA TYR A 376 -8.47 25.86 -0.43
C TYR A 376 -8.10 24.74 -1.41
N GLU A 377 -8.92 24.44 -2.41
CA GLU A 377 -8.65 23.37 -3.37
C GLU A 377 -8.14 23.93 -4.71
N PRO A 378 -7.06 23.39 -5.31
CA PRO A 378 -6.55 23.89 -6.58
C PRO A 378 -7.54 23.64 -7.74
N GLY A 379 -7.61 24.56 -8.72
CA GLY A 379 -8.39 24.33 -9.95
C GLY A 379 -9.89 24.15 -9.66
N SER A 380 -10.53 23.14 -10.25
CA SER A 380 -11.91 22.75 -9.91
C SER A 380 -12.04 21.96 -8.60
N GLY A 381 -10.95 21.76 -7.86
CA GLY A 381 -10.90 20.90 -6.68
C GLY A 381 -11.33 19.45 -6.94
N SER A 382 -11.62 18.73 -5.87
CA SER A 382 -11.91 17.30 -5.87
C SER A 382 -13.11 16.94 -4.98
N THR A 383 -13.49 17.77 -4.01
CA THR A 383 -14.61 17.48 -3.09
C THR A 383 -15.96 18.04 -3.56
N ILE A 384 -17.04 17.69 -2.86
CA ILE A 384 -18.43 18.07 -3.21
C ILE A 384 -18.56 19.58 -3.47
N MET A 385 -18.11 20.43 -2.54
CA MET A 385 -18.27 21.88 -2.67
C MET A 385 -17.27 22.55 -3.61
N ALA A 386 -16.28 21.82 -4.11
CA ALA A 386 -15.44 22.31 -5.21
C ALA A 386 -16.13 22.16 -6.56
N TYR A 387 -17.13 21.28 -6.64
CA TYR A 387 -17.86 20.99 -7.86
C TYR A 387 -16.92 20.47 -8.95
N ALA A 388 -16.25 19.35 -8.67
CA ALA A 388 -15.16 18.87 -9.50
C ALA A 388 -15.58 18.75 -10.98
N GLY A 389 -14.67 19.14 -11.88
CA GLY A 389 -14.89 19.01 -13.32
C GLY A 389 -15.55 20.19 -14.04
N ILE A 390 -15.90 21.29 -13.37
CA ILE A 390 -16.58 22.42 -14.04
C ILE A 390 -15.67 23.56 -14.53
N CYS A 391 -14.36 23.48 -14.29
CA CYS A 391 -13.43 24.60 -14.49
C CYS A 391 -12.45 24.39 -15.64
N SER A 392 -12.88 23.69 -16.70
CA SER A 392 -12.03 23.41 -17.86
C SER A 392 -11.32 24.68 -18.38
N PRO A 393 -9.99 24.65 -18.64
CA PRO A 393 -9.09 23.48 -18.66
C PRO A 393 -8.45 23.13 -17.30
N GLN A 394 -8.88 23.74 -16.20
CA GLN A 394 -8.29 23.60 -14.86
C GLN A 394 -8.88 22.44 -14.04
N ASN A 395 -9.42 21.43 -14.70
CA ASN A 395 -10.10 20.32 -14.05
C ASN A 395 -9.11 19.34 -13.42
N LEU A 396 -9.26 19.04 -12.12
CA LEU A 396 -8.44 18.04 -11.45
C LEU A 396 -8.95 16.61 -11.65
N GLN A 397 -10.27 16.45 -11.68
CA GLN A 397 -10.98 15.21 -11.97
C GLN A 397 -12.34 15.54 -12.58
N ASN A 398 -13.01 14.50 -13.09
CA ASN A 398 -14.33 14.67 -13.67
C ASN A 398 -15.38 14.83 -12.57
N ASN A 399 -15.52 13.90 -11.62
CA ASN A 399 -16.62 13.92 -10.65
C ASN A 399 -16.13 14.20 -9.23
N SER A 400 -16.95 14.81 -8.38
CA SER A 400 -16.60 15.15 -6.99
C SER A 400 -16.47 13.88 -6.15
N ASP A 401 -15.48 13.77 -5.28
CA ASP A 401 -15.47 12.70 -4.28
C ASP A 401 -16.52 12.97 -3.18
N PRO A 402 -17.19 11.93 -2.65
CA PRO A 402 -18.44 12.02 -1.88
C PRO A 402 -18.17 12.35 -0.40
N TYR A 403 -17.41 13.40 -0.15
CA TYR A 403 -17.14 13.97 1.16
C TYR A 403 -16.87 15.47 1.02
N PHE A 404 -16.87 16.16 2.16
CA PHE A 404 -16.65 17.60 2.22
C PHE A 404 -15.18 17.88 2.53
N HIS A 405 -14.60 18.88 1.86
CA HIS A 405 -13.32 19.44 2.29
C HIS A 405 -13.46 19.98 3.71
N VAL A 406 -12.38 19.96 4.49
CA VAL A 406 -12.41 20.36 5.91
C VAL A 406 -12.92 21.79 6.13
N ILE A 407 -12.80 22.69 5.15
CA ILE A 407 -13.41 24.03 5.21
C ILE A 407 -14.95 23.97 5.18
N ASN A 408 -15.53 23.13 4.34
CA ASN A 408 -16.97 23.00 4.22
C ASN A 408 -17.55 22.25 5.41
N PHE A 409 -16.80 21.28 5.94
CA PHE A 409 -17.06 20.71 7.25
C PHE A 409 -17.15 21.81 8.31
N ASP A 410 -16.13 22.68 8.43
CA ASP A 410 -16.13 23.79 9.41
C ASP A 410 -17.37 24.68 9.26
N GLU A 411 -17.69 25.11 8.04
CA GLU A 411 -18.83 26.00 7.77
C GLU A 411 -20.18 25.35 8.09
N ILE A 412 -20.43 24.16 7.54
CA ILE A 412 -21.71 23.46 7.68
C ILE A 412 -21.93 23.03 9.14
N VAL A 413 -20.90 22.49 9.80
CA VAL A 413 -21.00 22.08 11.21
C VAL A 413 -21.17 23.29 12.12
N SER A 414 -20.48 24.40 11.87
CA SER A 414 -20.69 25.64 12.63
C SER A 414 -22.13 26.15 12.47
N TYR A 415 -22.66 26.15 11.24
CA TYR A 415 -24.03 26.58 10.95
C TYR A 415 -25.08 25.69 11.62
N THR A 416 -24.90 24.37 11.56
CA THR A 416 -25.85 23.40 12.13
C THR A 416 -25.74 23.25 13.65
N ASN A 417 -24.63 23.67 14.27
CA ASN A 417 -24.45 23.60 15.72
C ASN A 417 -24.76 24.92 16.42
N PHE A 418 -24.45 26.06 15.81
CA PHE A 418 -24.50 27.36 16.45
C PHE A 418 -25.25 28.44 15.66
N GLY A 419 -25.50 28.20 14.37
CA GLY A 419 -26.30 29.08 13.54
C GLY A 419 -27.78 28.72 13.54
N SER A 420 -28.51 29.35 12.63
CA SER A 420 -29.95 29.18 12.41
C SER A 420 -30.30 27.74 12.05
N GLY A 421 -29.37 26.99 11.45
CA GLY A 421 -29.51 25.58 11.10
C GLY A 421 -29.68 24.67 12.32
N ASN A 422 -29.38 25.14 13.52
CA ASN A 422 -29.61 24.40 14.76
C ASN A 422 -31.03 24.58 15.33
N SER A 423 -31.81 25.52 14.81
CA SER A 423 -33.09 25.94 15.44
C SER A 423 -34.26 24.97 15.23
N CYS A 424 -34.18 24.09 14.24
CA CYS A 424 -35.27 23.18 13.88
C CYS A 424 -34.90 21.69 13.88
N ALA A 425 -33.61 21.37 14.02
CA ALA A 425 -33.13 19.99 13.99
C ALA A 425 -33.65 19.18 15.18
N VAL A 426 -34.04 17.92 14.92
CA VAL A 426 -34.21 16.93 16.00
C VAL A 426 -32.84 16.33 16.30
N ILE A 427 -32.33 16.57 17.50
CA ILE A 427 -31.00 16.11 17.93
C ILE A 427 -31.15 14.82 18.73
N THR A 428 -30.48 13.76 18.31
CA THR A 428 -30.42 12.47 19.02
C THR A 428 -28.98 12.08 19.32
N SER A 429 -28.80 11.34 20.41
CA SER A 429 -27.49 10.75 20.74
C SER A 429 -27.23 9.56 19.81
N THR A 430 -26.03 9.50 19.24
CA THR A 430 -25.58 8.38 18.40
C THR A 430 -24.95 7.27 19.24
N GLY A 431 -24.44 7.61 20.42
CA GLY A 431 -23.58 6.71 21.20
C GLY A 431 -22.13 6.65 20.69
N ASN A 432 -21.78 7.52 19.75
CA ASN A 432 -20.44 7.69 19.19
C ASN A 432 -19.65 8.80 19.90
N SER A 433 -18.34 8.81 19.71
CA SER A 433 -17.42 9.84 20.16
C SER A 433 -16.55 10.25 18.98
N ALA A 434 -16.22 11.54 18.88
CA ALA A 434 -15.34 11.98 17.81
C ALA A 434 -13.92 11.41 18.00
N PRO A 435 -13.18 11.15 16.90
CA PRO A 435 -11.78 10.79 16.99
C PRO A 435 -10.94 11.93 17.59
N THR A 436 -9.85 11.57 18.25
CA THR A 436 -8.83 12.52 18.71
C THR A 436 -7.64 12.47 17.76
N VAL A 437 -7.31 13.61 17.13
CA VAL A 437 -6.26 13.70 16.10
C VAL A 437 -5.05 14.46 16.61
N THR A 438 -3.86 13.98 16.28
CA THR A 438 -2.58 14.62 16.64
C THR A 438 -1.67 14.69 15.41
N VAL A 439 -1.03 15.83 15.23
CA VAL A 439 0.00 16.07 14.21
C VAL A 439 1.32 16.44 14.88
N PRO A 440 2.48 16.18 14.23
CA PRO A 440 3.77 16.64 14.74
C PRO A 440 3.85 18.16 14.87
N ALA A 441 4.79 18.63 15.68
CA ALA A 441 5.09 20.05 15.78
C ALA A 441 5.52 20.60 14.41
N GLY A 442 4.92 21.72 14.01
CA GLY A 442 5.29 22.47 12.81
C GLY A 442 6.46 23.44 13.05
N GLY A 443 6.57 24.45 12.19
CA GLY A 443 7.52 25.57 12.33
C GLY A 443 8.92 25.31 11.79
N PHE A 444 9.17 24.14 11.19
CA PHE A 444 10.42 23.84 10.48
C PHE A 444 10.39 24.37 9.03
N TYR A 445 11.52 24.24 8.34
CA TYR A 445 11.68 24.60 6.93
C TYR A 445 11.98 23.35 6.10
N ILE A 446 11.39 23.25 4.90
CA ILE A 446 11.75 22.27 3.87
C ILE A 446 12.40 22.97 2.68
N PRO A 447 13.29 22.30 1.92
CA PRO A 447 13.81 22.83 0.66
C PRO A 447 12.72 22.93 -0.41
N LYS A 448 12.85 23.90 -1.32
CA LYS A 448 11.95 24.01 -2.49
C LYS A 448 12.12 22.83 -3.43
N SER A 449 11.11 22.58 -4.27
CA SER A 449 11.10 21.57 -5.32
C SER A 449 11.50 20.16 -4.83
N THR A 450 11.18 19.85 -3.57
CA THR A 450 11.61 18.60 -2.91
C THR A 450 10.40 17.84 -2.37
N PRO A 451 10.27 16.53 -2.63
CA PRO A 451 9.23 15.69 -2.04
C PRO A 451 9.23 15.70 -0.51
N PHE A 452 8.04 15.53 0.07
CA PHE A 452 7.90 15.38 1.52
C PHE A 452 6.75 14.44 1.88
N ALA A 453 6.79 13.90 3.10
CA ALA A 453 5.73 13.05 3.64
C ALA A 453 5.30 13.56 5.01
N LEU A 454 3.99 13.77 5.18
CA LEU A 454 3.40 14.15 6.46
C LEU A 454 2.80 12.92 7.10
N THR A 455 3.08 12.73 8.39
CA THR A 455 2.56 11.62 9.20
C THR A 455 2.00 12.18 10.49
N GLY A 456 0.76 11.82 10.82
CA GLY A 456 0.15 12.12 12.12
C GLY A 456 -0.40 10.86 12.75
N SER A 457 -1.37 11.01 13.64
CA SER A 457 -2.06 9.89 14.28
C SER A 457 -3.45 10.30 14.74
N ALA A 458 -4.34 9.33 14.90
CA ALA A 458 -5.60 9.53 15.59
C ALA A 458 -5.97 8.29 16.41
N THR A 459 -6.84 8.50 17.39
CA THR A 459 -7.45 7.44 18.21
C THR A 459 -8.96 7.64 18.25
N ASP A 460 -9.69 6.54 18.26
CA ASP A 460 -11.14 6.55 18.37
C ASP A 460 -11.58 6.00 19.74
N PRO A 461 -12.34 6.74 20.56
CA PRO A 461 -12.78 6.26 21.87
C PRO A 461 -13.71 5.04 21.81
N ASN A 462 -14.39 4.83 20.68
CA ASN A 462 -15.30 3.72 20.48
C ASN A 462 -14.62 2.49 19.86
N GLY A 463 -13.36 2.60 19.43
CA GLY A 463 -12.59 1.54 18.78
C GLY A 463 -12.93 1.37 17.29
N ASP A 464 -13.60 2.36 16.69
CA ASP A 464 -13.95 2.36 15.28
C ASP A 464 -12.71 2.50 14.37
N ALA A 465 -12.78 1.91 13.19
CA ALA A 465 -11.68 1.91 12.22
C ALA A 465 -11.56 3.28 11.54
N LEU A 466 -10.39 3.92 11.66
CA LEU A 466 -10.19 5.29 11.18
C LEU A 466 -9.66 5.37 9.75
N THR A 467 -10.17 6.35 9.00
CA THR A 467 -9.61 6.80 7.73
C THR A 467 -9.08 8.23 7.86
N TYR A 468 -8.11 8.58 7.02
CA TYR A 468 -7.30 9.79 7.11
C TYR A 468 -7.22 10.52 5.78
N SER A 469 -7.36 11.85 5.81
CA SER A 469 -6.98 12.73 4.70
C SER A 469 -6.07 13.84 5.19
N TRP A 470 -4.98 14.09 4.45
CA TRP A 470 -4.16 15.28 4.63
C TRP A 470 -4.58 16.31 3.59
N GLU A 471 -5.05 17.47 4.04
CA GLU A 471 -5.67 18.51 3.21
C GLU A 471 -4.86 19.81 3.35
N GLU A 472 -4.44 20.40 2.22
CA GLU A 472 -3.79 21.72 2.22
C GLU A 472 -4.82 22.77 2.66
N PHE A 473 -4.38 23.70 3.52
CA PHE A 473 -5.24 24.71 4.13
C PHE A 473 -4.63 26.11 3.97
N ASP A 474 -4.12 26.37 2.77
CA ASP A 474 -3.58 27.66 2.34
C ASP A 474 -4.53 28.38 1.38
N LEU A 475 -4.73 29.67 1.62
CA LEU A 475 -5.45 30.56 0.69
C LEU A 475 -4.46 31.37 -0.15
N GLY A 476 -4.85 31.64 -1.39
CA GLY A 476 -4.08 32.54 -2.25
C GLY A 476 -4.84 33.00 -3.49
N PRO A 477 -4.11 33.63 -4.44
CA PRO A 477 -4.68 34.07 -5.71
C PRO A 477 -5.33 32.91 -6.49
N ALA A 478 -6.42 33.20 -7.19
CA ALA A 478 -7.02 32.26 -8.13
C ALA A 478 -6.09 32.03 -9.33
N GLY A 479 -6.09 30.83 -9.90
CA GLY A 479 -5.26 30.57 -11.08
C GLY A 479 -5.23 29.12 -11.55
N HIS A 480 -4.47 28.91 -12.61
CA HIS A 480 -4.28 27.58 -13.17
C HIS A 480 -3.45 26.71 -12.20
N PRO A 481 -3.88 25.48 -11.87
CA PRO A 481 -3.16 24.60 -10.93
C PRO A 481 -1.69 24.40 -11.27
N ASN A 482 -1.35 24.26 -12.56
CA ASN A 482 0.04 24.12 -13.04
C ASN A 482 0.93 25.37 -12.97
N SER A 483 0.36 26.53 -12.65
CA SER A 483 1.08 27.80 -12.59
C SER A 483 0.66 28.60 -11.35
N PRO A 484 0.83 28.04 -10.13
CA PRO A 484 0.37 28.68 -8.91
C PRO A 484 1.22 29.92 -8.60
N SER A 485 0.59 30.95 -8.03
CA SER A 485 1.27 32.17 -7.59
C SER A 485 0.92 32.51 -6.15
N GLY A 486 1.81 33.23 -5.46
CA GLY A 486 1.63 33.57 -4.06
C GLY A 486 1.46 32.32 -3.19
N ASN A 487 0.46 32.31 -2.31
CA ASN A 487 0.17 31.17 -1.45
C ASN A 487 -1.03 30.34 -1.94
N ALA A 488 -1.30 30.34 -3.25
CA ALA A 488 -2.40 29.56 -3.83
C ALA A 488 -2.22 28.06 -3.53
N PRO A 489 -3.30 27.31 -3.25
CA PRO A 489 -3.21 25.87 -2.97
C PRO A 489 -2.58 25.12 -4.15
N VAL A 490 -1.70 24.16 -3.85
CA VAL A 490 -0.89 23.42 -4.82
C VAL A 490 -1.00 21.90 -4.73
N PHE A 491 -1.61 21.39 -3.67
CA PHE A 491 -1.90 19.98 -3.45
C PHE A 491 -3.41 19.76 -3.36
N ARG A 492 -3.91 18.91 -4.25
CA ARG A 492 -5.29 18.44 -4.28
C ARG A 492 -5.55 17.50 -3.10
N VAL A 493 -6.82 17.20 -2.86
CA VAL A 493 -7.21 16.17 -1.89
C VAL A 493 -7.54 14.88 -2.63
N PHE A 494 -7.34 13.74 -1.97
CA PHE A 494 -7.70 12.41 -2.46
C PHE A 494 -8.62 11.74 -1.43
N ASN A 495 -9.34 10.70 -1.86
CA ASN A 495 -10.15 9.86 -0.97
C ASN A 495 -9.40 9.48 0.32
N PRO A 496 -10.07 9.55 1.49
CA PRO A 496 -9.48 9.15 2.75
C PRO A 496 -8.92 7.72 2.70
N THR A 497 -7.74 7.52 3.29
CA THR A 497 -7.04 6.23 3.29
C THR A 497 -6.90 5.67 4.70
N THR A 498 -6.49 4.42 4.86
CA THR A 498 -6.18 3.85 6.17
C THR A 498 -4.82 4.30 6.72
N SER A 499 -4.00 4.96 5.90
CA SER A 499 -2.68 5.44 6.28
C SER A 499 -2.77 6.86 6.87
N PRO A 500 -2.22 7.11 8.06
CA PRO A 500 -2.08 8.46 8.59
C PRO A 500 -0.93 9.24 7.92
N THR A 501 -0.21 8.61 6.98
CA THR A 501 0.87 9.19 6.21
C THR A 501 0.43 9.48 4.78
N ARG A 502 0.73 10.69 4.28
CA ARG A 502 0.60 11.07 2.88
C ARG A 502 1.91 11.63 2.34
N THR A 503 2.28 11.17 1.14
CA THR A 503 3.40 11.70 0.36
C THR A 503 2.92 12.79 -0.60
N PHE A 504 3.75 13.82 -0.78
CA PHE A 504 3.51 14.98 -1.62
C PHE A 504 4.68 15.17 -2.61
N PRO A 505 4.45 15.01 -3.93
CA PRO A 505 3.26 14.44 -4.58
C PRO A 505 2.96 13.00 -4.16
N LYS A 506 1.78 12.50 -4.53
CA LYS A 506 1.39 11.08 -4.33
C LYS A 506 2.53 10.14 -4.75
N LEU A 507 2.85 9.15 -3.90
CA LEU A 507 3.99 8.24 -4.10
C LEU A 507 4.02 7.60 -5.49
N SER A 508 2.88 7.15 -6.02
CA SER A 508 2.79 6.58 -7.38
C SER A 508 3.27 7.53 -8.48
N SER A 509 3.04 8.83 -8.31
CA SER A 509 3.48 9.88 -9.24
C SER A 509 4.98 10.10 -9.14
N LEU A 510 5.55 10.07 -7.92
CA LEU A 510 7.00 10.12 -7.72
C LEU A 510 7.71 8.92 -8.36
N LEU A 511 7.21 7.70 -8.12
CA LEU A 511 7.85 6.48 -8.62
C LEU A 511 7.81 6.36 -10.15
N SER A 512 6.75 6.91 -10.76
CA SER A 512 6.58 6.97 -12.22
C SER A 512 7.20 8.21 -12.87
N ASN A 513 7.75 9.14 -12.08
CA ASN A 513 8.26 10.43 -12.54
C ASN A 513 7.22 11.23 -13.34
N THR A 514 5.95 11.17 -12.91
CA THR A 514 4.84 11.87 -13.57
C THR A 514 4.36 13.05 -12.73
N GLN A 515 4.12 14.18 -13.39
CA GLN A 515 3.44 15.31 -12.77
C GLN A 515 1.92 15.14 -12.92
N VAL A 516 1.20 15.24 -11.81
CA VAL A 516 -0.26 15.23 -11.78
C VAL A 516 -0.75 16.65 -11.53
N ILE A 517 -1.80 17.08 -12.23
CA ILE A 517 -2.41 18.39 -12.03
C ILE A 517 -2.88 18.54 -10.58
N GLY A 518 -2.53 19.67 -9.95
CA GLY A 518 -2.82 19.90 -8.53
C GLY A 518 -1.94 19.10 -7.58
N GLU A 519 -0.78 18.59 -7.99
CA GLU A 519 0.22 17.97 -7.11
C GLU A 519 1.60 18.58 -7.40
N ILE A 520 1.80 19.84 -7.00
CA ILE A 520 2.98 20.62 -7.40
C ILE A 520 3.88 20.91 -6.20
N LEU A 521 5.13 20.47 -6.33
CA LEU A 521 6.17 20.86 -5.40
C LEU A 521 6.43 22.36 -5.46
N PRO A 522 6.36 23.09 -4.33
CA PRO A 522 6.64 24.51 -4.29
C PRO A 522 8.04 24.86 -4.79
N SER A 523 8.14 25.74 -5.79
CA SER A 523 9.43 26.15 -6.37
C SER A 523 10.00 27.46 -5.80
N TYR A 524 9.32 28.04 -4.81
CA TYR A 524 9.68 29.31 -4.18
C TYR A 524 9.30 29.31 -2.69
N ALA A 525 9.80 30.30 -1.96
CA ALA A 525 9.51 30.44 -0.53
C ALA A 525 8.02 30.70 -0.29
N ARG A 526 7.41 29.87 0.54
CA ARG A 526 5.99 29.99 0.93
C ARG A 526 5.71 29.26 2.23
N THR A 527 4.59 29.57 2.83
CA THR A 527 4.05 28.80 3.94
C THR A 527 3.23 27.64 3.40
N LEU A 528 3.30 26.50 4.08
CA LEU A 528 2.39 25.38 3.85
C LEU A 528 1.66 25.05 5.14
N THR A 529 0.34 25.06 5.07
CA THR A 529 -0.56 24.72 6.16
C THR A 529 -1.32 23.47 5.77
N PHE A 530 -1.35 22.48 6.64
CA PHE A 530 -2.06 21.23 6.39
C PHE A 530 -2.93 20.85 7.59
N ARG A 531 -4.09 20.25 7.31
CA ARG A 531 -4.92 19.58 8.30
C ARG A 531 -4.92 18.08 8.05
N LEU A 532 -4.65 17.32 9.10
CA LEU A 532 -4.94 15.88 9.13
C LEU A 532 -6.37 15.71 9.65
N VAL A 533 -7.25 15.23 8.79
CA VAL A 533 -8.63 14.90 9.12
C VAL A 533 -8.73 13.39 9.37
N ALA A 534 -9.34 12.99 10.47
CA ALA A 534 -9.65 11.61 10.77
C ALA A 534 -11.17 11.41 10.81
N ARG A 535 -11.63 10.30 10.23
CA ARG A 535 -13.04 9.88 10.17
C ARG A 535 -13.17 8.47 10.72
N ASP A 536 -14.14 8.24 11.60
CA ASP A 536 -14.41 6.89 12.14
C ASP A 536 -15.29 6.02 11.23
N ASN A 537 -15.92 6.63 10.22
CA ASN A 537 -16.84 5.96 9.28
C ASN A 537 -17.91 5.16 10.02
N ARG A 538 -18.38 5.67 11.17
CA ARG A 538 -19.47 5.04 11.91
C ARG A 538 -20.81 5.36 11.23
N PRO A 539 -21.62 4.36 10.90
CA PRO A 539 -22.95 4.59 10.31
C PRO A 539 -23.87 5.28 11.32
N ALA A 540 -24.82 6.06 10.82
CA ALA A 540 -25.82 6.80 11.61
C ALA A 540 -25.24 7.91 12.52
N GLY A 541 -24.12 8.51 12.12
CA GLY A 541 -23.51 9.65 12.81
C GLY A 541 -22.01 9.51 12.93
N GLY A 542 -21.33 9.66 11.80
CA GLY A 542 -19.87 9.55 11.72
C GLY A 542 -19.18 10.66 12.51
N GLY A 543 -18.09 10.30 13.18
CA GLY A 543 -17.22 11.19 13.91
C GLY A 543 -16.08 11.67 13.02
N VAL A 544 -16.00 13.00 12.88
CA VAL A 544 -14.93 13.67 12.14
C VAL A 544 -14.27 14.69 13.05
N ASN A 545 -12.94 14.69 13.05
CA ASN A 545 -12.12 15.68 13.73
C ASN A 545 -10.80 15.87 12.99
N TYR A 546 -10.06 16.93 13.30
CA TYR A 546 -8.79 17.20 12.66
C TYR A 546 -7.78 17.88 13.60
N ALA A 547 -6.51 17.83 13.19
CA ALA A 547 -5.45 18.66 13.76
C ALA A 547 -4.66 19.35 12.64
N GLN A 548 -4.15 20.55 12.92
CA GLN A 548 -3.48 21.41 11.93
C GLN A 548 -1.99 21.55 12.25
N MET A 549 -1.15 21.51 11.22
CA MET A 549 0.26 21.90 11.30
C MET A 549 0.62 22.89 10.20
N GLN A 550 1.70 23.63 10.41
CA GLN A 550 2.22 24.60 9.46
C GLN A 550 3.75 24.56 9.44
N PHE A 551 4.35 24.69 8.27
CA PHE A 551 5.79 24.79 8.09
C PHE A 551 6.10 25.68 6.88
N GLN A 552 7.38 25.95 6.64
CA GLN A 552 7.81 26.86 5.58
C GLN A 552 8.59 26.11 4.50
N VAL A 553 8.46 26.57 3.25
CA VAL A 553 9.38 26.24 2.17
C VAL A 553 10.44 27.32 2.13
N ASP A 554 11.71 26.95 2.20
CA ASP A 554 12.81 27.86 2.01
C ASP A 554 13.12 28.04 0.51
N GLY A 555 13.22 29.30 0.07
CA GLY A 555 13.48 29.65 -1.33
C GLY A 555 14.95 29.51 -1.74
N ASN A 556 15.87 29.40 -0.77
CA ASN A 556 17.32 29.42 -0.99
C ASN A 556 17.99 28.03 -0.89
N SER A 557 17.25 27.02 -0.45
CA SER A 557 17.64 25.61 -0.45
C SER A 557 16.79 24.80 -1.44
N GLY A 558 17.30 23.64 -1.81
CA GLY A 558 16.68 22.73 -2.76
C GLY A 558 16.95 23.01 -4.25
N PRO A 559 16.61 22.06 -5.13
CA PRO A 559 15.99 20.78 -4.81
C PRO A 559 16.97 19.80 -4.15
N PHE A 560 16.52 19.09 -3.11
CA PHE A 560 17.27 17.97 -2.54
C PHE A 560 17.02 16.73 -3.41
N LEU A 561 18.08 16.15 -3.98
CA LEU A 561 17.95 15.12 -5.00
C LEU A 561 18.93 13.97 -4.78
N VAL A 562 18.47 12.73 -4.77
CA VAL A 562 19.31 11.56 -4.97
C VAL A 562 19.96 11.70 -6.35
N THR A 563 21.27 11.52 -6.44
CA THR A 563 22.03 11.63 -7.70
C THR A 563 22.61 10.29 -8.15
N LEU A 564 22.93 9.38 -7.22
CA LEU A 564 23.36 8.00 -7.50
C LEU A 564 22.76 7.03 -6.46
N PRO A 565 22.08 5.95 -6.89
CA PRO A 565 21.82 5.55 -8.28
C PRO A 565 20.67 6.37 -8.90
N ASN A 566 20.74 6.63 -10.20
CA ASN A 566 19.65 7.26 -10.97
C ASN A 566 19.52 6.72 -12.40
N THR A 567 20.26 5.67 -12.70
CA THR A 567 20.22 4.93 -13.94
C THR A 567 20.10 3.45 -13.59
N ASN A 568 19.81 2.59 -14.57
CA ASN A 568 19.75 1.14 -14.36
C ASN A 568 21.16 0.54 -14.19
N VAL A 569 21.84 0.90 -13.11
CA VAL A 569 23.11 0.30 -12.70
C VAL A 569 22.87 -1.10 -12.13
N SER A 570 23.90 -1.94 -12.14
CA SER A 570 23.87 -3.28 -11.53
C SER A 570 24.89 -3.34 -10.41
N TRP A 571 24.42 -3.62 -9.19
CA TRP A 571 25.22 -3.70 -7.98
C TRP A 571 25.14 -5.10 -7.37
N PRO A 572 26.25 -5.78 -7.05
CA PRO A 572 26.20 -7.07 -6.38
C PRO A 572 25.67 -6.99 -4.95
N GLY A 573 24.96 -8.03 -4.50
CA GLY A 573 24.64 -8.23 -3.09
C GLY A 573 25.89 -8.22 -2.21
N PHE A 574 25.75 -7.74 -0.97
CA PHE A 574 26.83 -7.56 0.02
C PHE A 574 28.00 -6.66 -0.41
N SER A 575 27.94 -6.05 -1.58
CA SER A 575 28.93 -5.07 -2.01
C SER A 575 28.74 -3.73 -1.31
N GLN A 576 29.84 -3.01 -1.12
CA GLN A 576 29.82 -1.61 -0.73
C GLN A 576 29.57 -0.75 -1.96
N GLN A 577 28.59 0.13 -1.89
CA GLN A 577 28.21 1.04 -2.96
C GLN A 577 28.12 2.46 -2.42
N THR A 578 28.51 3.42 -3.25
CA THR A 578 28.36 4.84 -2.91
C THR A 578 26.97 5.31 -3.33
N VAL A 579 26.21 5.83 -2.38
CA VAL A 579 24.98 6.59 -2.62
C VAL A 579 25.33 8.07 -2.53
N THR A 580 24.89 8.86 -3.50
CA THR A 580 25.13 10.31 -3.51
C THR A 580 23.82 11.08 -3.67
N TRP A 581 23.79 12.28 -3.12
CA TRP A 581 22.67 13.22 -3.22
C TRP A 581 23.16 14.67 -3.27
N ASP A 582 22.36 15.56 -3.84
CA ASP A 582 22.57 17.00 -3.77
C ASP A 582 22.06 17.51 -2.42
N VAL A 583 22.99 17.95 -1.55
CA VAL A 583 22.67 18.55 -0.26
C VAL A 583 21.84 19.83 -0.44
N ALA A 584 22.05 20.58 -1.53
CA ALA A 584 21.27 21.75 -1.91
C ALA A 584 20.96 22.74 -0.76
N ASN A 585 21.97 23.09 0.05
CA ASN A 585 21.86 23.97 1.22
C ASN A 585 20.87 23.49 2.31
N THR A 586 20.43 22.24 2.30
CA THR A 586 19.50 21.73 3.33
C THR A 586 20.13 21.57 4.70
N ASN A 587 21.46 21.41 4.75
CA ASN A 587 22.22 21.28 5.99
C ASN A 587 22.53 22.63 6.69
N ILE A 588 22.17 23.76 6.07
CA ILE A 588 22.33 25.09 6.65
C ILE A 588 20.97 25.69 7.05
N ALA A 589 21.00 26.74 7.87
CA ALA A 589 19.80 27.46 8.26
C ALA A 589 19.11 28.10 7.04
N PRO A 590 17.77 28.06 6.96
CA PRO A 590 16.85 27.70 8.03
C PRO A 590 16.41 26.21 8.07
N VAL A 591 16.74 25.40 7.05
CA VAL A 591 16.34 23.97 6.99
C VAL A 591 17.05 23.15 8.06
N ASN A 592 18.35 23.38 8.29
CA ASN A 592 19.15 22.77 9.37
C ASN A 592 19.09 21.23 9.45
N CYS A 593 18.99 20.55 8.30
CA CYS A 593 19.03 19.09 8.24
C CYS A 593 20.47 18.58 8.36
N ALA A 594 20.91 18.27 9.58
CA ALA A 594 22.29 17.84 9.84
C ALA A 594 22.58 16.40 9.37
N SER A 595 21.57 15.53 9.35
CA SER A 595 21.71 14.11 9.03
C SER A 595 20.55 13.55 8.23
N VAL A 596 20.81 12.47 7.50
CA VAL A 596 19.86 11.74 6.65
C VAL A 596 19.89 10.24 6.97
N ASN A 597 18.81 9.55 6.61
CA ASN A 597 18.79 8.09 6.49
C ASN A 597 18.83 7.70 5.02
N ILE A 598 19.48 6.58 4.72
CA ILE A 598 19.51 5.99 3.39
C ILE A 598 18.79 4.66 3.46
N LEU A 599 17.70 4.55 2.72
CA LEU A 599 16.82 3.40 2.70
C LEU A 599 16.80 2.75 1.32
N LEU A 600 16.64 1.43 1.31
CA LEU A 600 16.52 0.63 0.11
C LEU A 600 15.14 -0.01 0.02
N SER A 601 14.56 0.15 -1.16
CA SER A 601 13.41 -0.58 -1.66
C SER A 601 13.87 -1.69 -2.59
N VAL A 602 13.18 -2.83 -2.56
CA VAL A 602 13.37 -3.96 -3.50
C VAL A 602 12.12 -4.24 -4.35
N ASP A 603 11.08 -3.41 -4.22
CA ASP A 603 9.74 -3.58 -4.82
C ASP A 603 9.30 -2.41 -5.71
N GLY A 604 10.25 -1.68 -6.30
CA GLY A 604 9.98 -0.54 -7.18
C GLY A 604 9.75 0.79 -6.47
N GLY A 605 9.99 0.85 -5.16
CA GLY A 605 9.89 2.05 -4.32
C GLY A 605 8.58 2.12 -3.53
N GLN A 606 7.81 1.03 -3.49
CA GLN A 606 6.54 0.93 -2.79
C GLN A 606 6.77 0.85 -1.28
N THR A 607 7.80 0.09 -0.85
CA THR A 607 8.21 -0.04 0.55
C THR A 607 9.72 0.08 0.70
N TYR A 608 10.18 0.50 1.88
CA TYR A 608 11.61 0.73 2.17
C TYR A 608 12.01 -0.08 3.39
N ALA A 609 12.04 -1.40 3.24
CA ALA A 609 12.26 -2.34 4.34
C ALA A 609 13.71 -2.37 4.86
N TYR A 610 14.68 -1.92 4.07
CA TYR A 610 16.11 -1.97 4.42
C TYR A 610 16.65 -0.59 4.76
N VAL A 611 17.15 -0.42 5.98
CA VAL A 611 17.93 0.75 6.38
C VAL A 611 19.40 0.48 6.05
N LEU A 612 19.95 1.18 5.07
CA LEU A 612 21.33 1.01 4.64
C LEU A 612 22.30 1.85 5.46
N ALA A 613 21.89 3.06 5.82
CA ALA A 613 22.58 3.94 6.76
C ALA A 613 21.56 4.77 7.53
N SER A 614 21.82 5.04 8.80
CA SER A 614 20.95 5.84 9.67
C SER A 614 21.72 6.97 10.31
N ASN A 615 21.14 8.16 10.37
CA ASN A 615 21.76 9.35 10.96
C ASN A 615 23.16 9.67 10.39
N THR A 616 23.40 9.38 9.11
CA THR A 616 24.65 9.82 8.46
C THR A 616 24.60 11.32 8.19
N SER A 617 25.77 11.98 8.13
CA SER A 617 25.89 13.40 7.83
C SER A 617 25.20 13.75 6.51
N ASN A 618 24.50 14.88 6.49
CA ASN A 618 23.95 15.42 5.25
C ASN A 618 25.04 16.19 4.47
N ASP A 619 26.01 15.46 3.93
CA ASP A 619 27.19 16.00 3.23
C ASP A 619 27.30 15.59 1.75
N GLY A 620 26.35 14.78 1.26
CA GLY A 620 26.13 14.49 -0.16
C GLY A 620 26.61 13.11 -0.61
N SER A 621 27.21 12.32 0.28
CA SER A 621 27.67 10.97 -0.07
C SER A 621 27.77 10.06 1.15
N GLU A 622 27.44 8.77 0.98
CA GLU A 622 27.67 7.73 1.99
C GLU A 622 28.01 6.41 1.32
N ILE A 623 28.86 5.61 1.96
CA ILE A 623 29.16 4.24 1.51
C ILE A 623 28.24 3.29 2.27
N VAL A 624 27.39 2.58 1.54
CA VAL A 624 26.41 1.65 2.08
C VAL A 624 26.72 0.21 1.67
N THR A 625 26.38 -0.74 2.53
CA THR A 625 26.44 -2.17 2.18
C THR A 625 25.05 -2.64 1.77
N LEU A 626 24.92 -3.19 0.56
CA LEU A 626 23.64 -3.73 0.09
C LEU A 626 23.32 -5.10 0.72
N PRO A 627 22.05 -5.43 0.99
CA PRO A 627 21.65 -6.80 1.26
C PRO A 627 21.83 -7.66 0.00
N ASP A 628 22.11 -8.96 0.17
CA ASP A 628 22.01 -9.91 -0.94
C ASP A 628 20.55 -10.30 -1.19
N HIS A 629 19.86 -9.42 -1.91
CA HIS A 629 18.47 -9.62 -2.29
C HIS A 629 18.31 -9.28 -3.78
N PRO A 630 18.55 -10.27 -4.67
CA PRO A 630 18.50 -10.04 -6.11
C PRO A 630 17.14 -9.48 -6.56
N THR A 631 17.16 -8.34 -7.24
CA THR A 631 15.96 -7.69 -7.78
C THR A 631 16.34 -6.75 -8.91
N ASN A 632 15.43 -6.54 -9.87
CA ASN A 632 15.57 -5.53 -10.94
C ASN A 632 14.72 -4.28 -10.70
N THR A 633 14.12 -4.15 -9.51
CA THR A 633 13.24 -3.03 -9.14
C THR A 633 13.74 -2.27 -7.92
N ALA A 634 15.05 -2.30 -7.65
CA ALA A 634 15.60 -1.60 -6.49
C ALA A 634 15.51 -0.07 -6.64
N ARG A 635 15.22 0.62 -5.53
CA ARG A 635 15.16 2.10 -5.44
C ARG A 635 15.81 2.57 -4.16
N ILE A 636 16.55 3.67 -4.21
CA ILE A 636 17.13 4.33 -3.03
C ILE A 636 16.25 5.51 -2.66
N LYS A 637 15.98 5.65 -1.36
CA LYS A 637 15.43 6.87 -0.76
C LYS A 637 16.46 7.46 0.19
N VAL A 638 16.68 8.76 0.08
CA VAL A 638 17.43 9.52 1.08
C VAL A 638 16.43 10.45 1.76
N GLU A 639 16.24 10.28 3.06
CA GLU A 639 15.26 11.03 3.85
C GLU A 639 15.92 11.83 4.97
N ALA A 640 15.39 13.01 5.26
CA ALA A 640 15.88 13.87 6.31
C ALA A 640 15.59 13.29 7.71
N VAL A 641 16.54 13.43 8.63
CA VAL A 641 16.30 13.15 10.05
C VAL A 641 15.77 14.41 10.73
N GLY A 642 14.66 14.28 11.47
CA GLY A 642 14.05 15.41 12.18
C GLY A 642 13.32 16.42 11.28
N ASN A 643 13.09 16.07 10.02
CA ASN A 643 12.35 16.86 9.05
C ASN A 643 11.51 15.91 8.16
N VAL A 644 10.68 16.45 7.27
CA VAL A 644 9.67 15.68 6.50
C VAL A 644 10.03 15.46 5.03
N PHE A 645 11.10 16.10 4.55
CA PHE A 645 11.51 16.03 3.15
C PHE A 645 12.40 14.81 2.87
N PHE A 646 12.35 14.34 1.63
CA PHE A 646 13.17 13.24 1.15
C PHE A 646 13.29 13.32 -0.38
N ASP A 647 14.13 12.48 -0.97
CA ASP A 647 14.06 12.18 -2.40
C ASP A 647 14.25 10.68 -2.68
N ILE A 648 13.76 10.22 -3.84
CA ILE A 648 13.85 8.83 -4.30
C ILE A 648 14.57 8.82 -5.64
N SER A 649 15.50 7.88 -5.84
CA SER A 649 16.13 7.65 -7.14
C SER A 649 15.08 7.58 -8.26
N ASN A 650 15.31 8.16 -9.43
CA ASN A 650 14.29 8.27 -10.49
C ASN A 650 14.05 6.96 -11.25
N VAL A 651 15.04 6.05 -11.25
CA VAL A 651 15.04 4.83 -12.07
C VAL A 651 15.30 3.61 -11.18
N ASN A 652 14.66 2.49 -11.52
CA ASN A 652 14.97 1.20 -10.92
C ASN A 652 16.41 0.79 -11.28
N PHE A 653 17.16 0.31 -10.30
CA PHE A 653 18.46 -0.33 -10.53
C PHE A 653 18.38 -1.82 -10.16
N THR A 654 19.41 -2.56 -10.55
CA THR A 654 19.48 -4.01 -10.34
C THR A 654 20.42 -4.33 -9.18
N ILE A 655 19.93 -5.12 -8.23
CA ILE A 655 20.79 -5.86 -7.30
C ILE A 655 20.96 -7.26 -7.86
N THR A 656 22.20 -7.67 -8.15
CA THR A 656 22.51 -9.05 -8.54
C THR A 656 22.85 -9.86 -7.31
N ALA A 657 22.77 -11.18 -7.41
CA ALA A 657 23.35 -12.04 -6.38
C ALA A 657 24.81 -11.64 -6.14
N ALA A 658 25.25 -11.72 -4.88
CA ALA A 658 26.67 -11.61 -4.55
C ALA A 658 27.45 -12.59 -5.45
N ILE A 659 28.51 -12.09 -6.11
CA ILE A 659 29.34 -12.98 -6.92
C ILE A 659 30.29 -13.70 -5.96
N PRO A 660 30.23 -15.04 -5.88
CA PRO A 660 31.12 -15.81 -5.02
C PRO A 660 32.55 -15.72 -5.55
N VAL A 661 33.48 -15.35 -4.66
CA VAL A 661 34.95 -15.35 -4.75
C VAL A 661 35.54 -15.55 -6.16
N GLU A 662 36.30 -14.57 -6.64
CA GLU A 662 37.07 -14.70 -7.89
C GLU A 662 38.42 -15.36 -7.63
N LEU A 663 38.60 -16.59 -8.12
CA LEU A 663 39.82 -17.37 -7.95
C LEU A 663 40.84 -17.04 -9.07
N VAL A 664 42.01 -16.53 -8.69
CA VAL A 664 43.14 -16.29 -9.60
C VAL A 664 43.88 -17.57 -9.92
N SER A 665 44.17 -18.36 -8.89
CA SER A 665 44.88 -19.62 -9.04
C SER A 665 44.49 -20.59 -7.94
N PHE A 666 44.59 -21.87 -8.28
CA PHE A 666 44.57 -22.96 -7.32
C PHE A 666 45.52 -24.01 -7.86
N THR A 667 46.48 -24.46 -7.03
CA THR A 667 47.50 -25.43 -7.41
C THR A 667 47.70 -26.43 -6.29
N ALA A 668 48.09 -27.64 -6.68
CA ALA A 668 48.50 -28.70 -5.77
C ALA A 668 49.91 -29.13 -6.15
N THR A 669 50.83 -29.15 -5.18
CA THR A 669 52.22 -29.54 -5.39
C THR A 669 52.61 -30.62 -4.40
N SER A 670 53.16 -31.73 -4.91
CA SER A 670 53.70 -32.79 -4.05
C SER A 670 55.04 -32.36 -3.46
N THR A 671 55.19 -32.54 -2.15
CA THR A 671 56.42 -32.26 -1.39
C THR A 671 56.78 -33.46 -0.51
N GLU A 672 57.94 -33.43 0.15
CA GLU A 672 58.34 -34.51 1.07
C GLU A 672 57.41 -34.63 2.30
N GLU A 673 56.73 -33.54 2.69
CA GLU A 673 55.84 -33.48 3.86
C GLU A 673 54.36 -33.80 3.52
N GLY A 674 54.02 -33.95 2.24
CA GLY A 674 52.66 -34.16 1.75
C GLY A 674 52.32 -33.31 0.52
N VAL A 675 51.03 -33.12 0.26
CA VAL A 675 50.56 -32.23 -0.82
C VAL A 675 50.29 -30.83 -0.25
N VAL A 676 50.97 -29.83 -0.78
CA VAL A 676 50.70 -28.42 -0.47
C VAL A 676 49.73 -27.87 -1.52
N LEU A 677 48.59 -27.38 -1.04
CA LEU A 677 47.60 -26.65 -1.81
C LEU A 677 47.83 -25.15 -1.63
N ASN A 678 47.92 -24.41 -2.72
CA ASN A 678 47.99 -22.95 -2.68
C ASN A 678 46.92 -22.36 -3.58
N TRP A 679 46.22 -21.34 -3.10
CA TRP A 679 45.28 -20.57 -3.92
C TRP A 679 45.37 -19.08 -3.64
N ILE A 680 44.97 -18.33 -4.66
CA ILE A 680 44.90 -16.88 -4.62
C ILE A 680 43.49 -16.48 -5.04
N THR A 681 42.85 -15.68 -4.21
CA THR A 681 41.61 -14.97 -4.58
C THR A 681 41.99 -13.59 -5.09
N ALA A 682 41.35 -13.09 -6.14
CA ALA A 682 41.46 -11.69 -6.57
C ALA A 682 40.60 -10.81 -5.68
N THR A 683 39.37 -11.26 -5.45
CA THR A 683 38.38 -10.63 -4.58
C THR A 683 37.58 -11.69 -3.84
N GLU A 684 37.09 -11.34 -2.66
CA GLU A 684 36.16 -12.12 -1.86
C GLU A 684 34.98 -11.24 -1.48
N THR A 685 33.77 -11.79 -1.51
CA THR A 685 32.56 -11.11 -1.05
C THR A 685 31.82 -12.07 -0.13
N ASN A 686 31.52 -11.63 1.10
CA ASN A 686 30.81 -12.41 2.12
C ASN A 686 31.39 -13.80 2.44
N ASN A 687 32.67 -14.03 2.15
CA ASN A 687 33.28 -15.34 2.21
C ASN A 687 33.61 -15.75 3.66
N ALA A 688 32.89 -16.74 4.20
CA ALA A 688 33.20 -17.34 5.49
C ALA A 688 34.45 -18.22 5.42
N GLY A 689 34.68 -18.89 4.28
CA GLY A 689 35.94 -19.59 4.02
C GLY A 689 35.84 -20.72 3.00
N PHE A 690 36.88 -21.54 2.98
CA PHE A 690 37.10 -22.60 2.02
C PHE A 690 37.16 -23.95 2.73
N THR A 691 36.23 -24.83 2.41
CA THR A 691 36.37 -26.26 2.71
C THR A 691 37.27 -26.88 1.65
N ILE A 692 38.35 -27.54 2.08
CA ILE A 692 39.27 -28.28 1.22
C ILE A 692 38.75 -29.71 1.14
N GLU A 693 38.50 -30.19 -0.08
CA GLU A 693 38.04 -31.54 -0.31
C GLU A 693 39.00 -32.30 -1.24
N ARG A 694 39.20 -33.59 -0.95
CA ARG A 694 40.10 -34.50 -1.67
C ARG A 694 39.34 -35.73 -2.17
N GLY A 695 39.65 -36.13 -3.40
CA GLY A 695 39.19 -37.35 -4.06
C GLY A 695 40.32 -38.16 -4.65
N THR A 696 40.10 -39.47 -4.85
CA THR A 696 40.96 -40.35 -5.64
C THR A 696 40.58 -40.36 -7.13
N ASP A 697 39.45 -39.72 -7.46
CA ASP A 697 38.96 -39.45 -8.80
C ASP A 697 38.42 -38.00 -8.84
N SER A 698 37.98 -37.54 -10.02
CA SER A 698 37.48 -36.19 -10.22
C SER A 698 36.01 -35.97 -9.84
N GLU A 699 35.34 -36.97 -9.24
CA GLU A 699 33.89 -36.94 -8.97
C GLU A 699 33.57 -37.08 -7.46
N ASN A 700 34.29 -37.95 -6.76
CA ASN A 700 34.04 -38.34 -5.38
C ASN A 700 35.05 -37.65 -4.45
N PHE A 701 34.58 -36.68 -3.68
CA PHE A 701 35.41 -35.90 -2.76
C PHE A 701 34.98 -36.07 -1.31
N SER A 702 35.95 -35.96 -0.40
CA SER A 702 35.76 -35.97 1.05
C SER A 702 36.43 -34.73 1.66
N GLU A 703 35.80 -34.16 2.67
CA GLU A 703 36.34 -32.99 3.39
C GLU A 703 37.59 -33.38 4.19
N ILE A 704 38.66 -32.60 4.04
CA ILE A 704 39.93 -32.84 4.74
C ILE A 704 40.38 -31.64 5.58
N GLY A 705 39.79 -30.46 5.42
CA GLY A 705 40.10 -29.28 6.22
C GLY A 705 39.28 -28.06 5.85
N PHE A 706 39.36 -27.01 6.66
CA PHE A 706 38.71 -25.71 6.43
C PHE A 706 39.66 -24.56 6.75
N ILE A 707 39.69 -23.54 5.88
CA ILE A 707 40.43 -22.31 6.09
C ILE A 707 39.46 -21.13 6.03
N GLY A 708 39.44 -20.31 7.08
CA GLY A 708 38.60 -19.12 7.15
C GLY A 708 38.97 -18.08 6.09
N GLY A 709 37.95 -17.51 5.45
CA GLY A 709 38.10 -16.44 4.45
C GLY A 709 38.36 -15.07 5.09
N LYS A 710 38.49 -14.04 4.25
CA LYS A 710 38.61 -12.64 4.72
C LYS A 710 37.28 -11.89 4.76
N GLY A 711 36.15 -12.57 4.53
CA GLY A 711 34.84 -11.94 4.42
C GLY A 711 34.71 -11.22 3.07
N THR A 712 34.65 -9.89 3.10
CA THR A 712 34.61 -9.07 1.89
C THR A 712 35.93 -8.32 1.74
N THR A 713 36.70 -8.61 0.69
CA THR A 713 37.96 -7.94 0.34
C THR A 713 38.10 -7.82 -1.17
N THR A 714 38.57 -6.67 -1.65
CA THR A 714 38.98 -6.48 -3.04
C THR A 714 40.48 -6.67 -3.26
N GLU A 715 41.25 -6.87 -2.17
CA GLU A 715 42.68 -7.14 -2.23
C GLU A 715 42.96 -8.63 -2.42
N PRO A 716 43.92 -8.99 -3.30
CA PRO A 716 44.28 -10.38 -3.50
C PRO A 716 44.72 -11.05 -2.20
N THR A 717 44.14 -12.21 -1.89
CA THR A 717 44.48 -12.96 -0.68
C THR A 717 45.10 -14.30 -1.04
N VAL A 718 46.22 -14.62 -0.37
CA VAL A 718 46.97 -15.85 -0.57
C VAL A 718 46.68 -16.81 0.58
N TYR A 719 46.38 -18.05 0.23
CA TYR A 719 46.10 -19.13 1.18
C TYR A 719 46.96 -20.35 0.88
N SER A 720 47.19 -21.15 1.93
CA SER A 720 47.91 -22.41 1.83
C SER A 720 47.33 -23.45 2.78
N TYR A 721 47.33 -24.71 2.35
CA TYR A 721 46.90 -25.86 3.15
C TYR A 721 47.82 -27.06 2.87
N LEU A 722 48.32 -27.71 3.92
CA LEU A 722 49.15 -28.92 3.80
C LEU A 722 48.31 -30.17 4.11
N ASP A 723 48.16 -31.04 3.13
CA ASP A 723 47.67 -32.41 3.32
C ASP A 723 48.85 -33.37 3.52
N ASN A 724 49.20 -33.62 4.78
CA ASN A 724 50.24 -34.57 5.19
C ASN A 724 49.78 -36.04 5.21
N SER A 725 48.50 -36.29 4.93
CA SER A 725 47.91 -37.62 4.93
C SER A 725 47.91 -38.27 3.54
N ALA A 726 48.06 -37.46 2.49
CA ALA A 726 48.17 -37.93 1.11
C ALA A 726 49.36 -38.90 0.96
N LYS A 727 49.06 -40.15 0.63
CA LYS A 727 50.06 -41.19 0.34
C LYS A 727 50.38 -41.18 -1.16
N TYR A 728 51.14 -42.18 -1.62
CA TYR A 728 51.47 -42.31 -3.04
C TYR A 728 50.20 -42.50 -3.90
N GLY A 729 50.17 -41.88 -5.07
CA GLY A 729 49.07 -41.96 -6.03
C GLY A 729 48.59 -40.60 -6.54
N THR A 730 47.64 -40.64 -7.47
CA THR A 730 47.00 -39.45 -8.02
C THR A 730 45.84 -39.03 -7.15
N TYR A 731 45.83 -37.77 -6.74
CA TYR A 731 44.72 -37.17 -6.00
C TYR A 731 44.16 -35.98 -6.76
N PHE A 732 42.87 -35.73 -6.56
CA PHE A 732 42.15 -34.56 -7.04
C PHE A 732 41.73 -33.73 -5.83
N TYR A 733 41.95 -32.42 -5.91
CA TYR A 733 41.55 -31.47 -4.87
C TYR A 733 40.61 -30.45 -5.47
N ARG A 734 39.63 -30.02 -4.68
CA ARG A 734 38.74 -28.89 -5.00
C ARG A 734 38.50 -28.05 -3.77
N LEU A 735 38.12 -26.80 -3.99
CA LEU A 735 37.70 -25.90 -2.92
C LEU A 735 36.16 -25.78 -2.96
N ARG A 736 35.50 -25.93 -1.83
CA ARG A 736 34.11 -25.52 -1.63
C ARG A 736 34.10 -24.22 -0.84
N GLN A 737 33.89 -23.11 -1.53
CA GLN A 737 33.77 -21.79 -0.94
C GLN A 737 32.39 -21.64 -0.30
N THR A 738 32.32 -21.15 0.94
CA THR A 738 31.07 -20.99 1.70
C THR A 738 30.95 -19.55 2.20
N ASP A 739 29.77 -18.96 2.05
CA ASP A 739 29.43 -17.62 2.52
C ASP A 739 28.92 -17.64 3.96
N TYR A 740 28.83 -16.47 4.62
CA TYR A 740 28.32 -16.37 6.00
C TYR A 740 26.84 -16.77 6.14
N ASP A 741 26.07 -16.79 5.06
CA ASP A 741 24.68 -17.25 5.03
C ASP A 741 24.54 -18.77 4.80
N GLY A 742 25.66 -19.47 4.62
CA GLY A 742 25.73 -20.92 4.39
C GLY A 742 25.57 -21.35 2.93
N THR A 743 25.37 -20.44 1.99
CA THR A 743 25.43 -20.74 0.56
C THR A 743 26.87 -21.10 0.17
N PHE A 744 27.04 -21.98 -0.84
CA PHE A 744 28.36 -22.44 -1.24
C PHE A 744 28.50 -22.64 -2.75
N LYS A 745 29.75 -22.54 -3.22
CA LYS A 745 30.14 -22.83 -4.61
C LYS A 745 31.43 -23.64 -4.65
N TYR A 746 31.49 -24.61 -5.56
CA TYR A 746 32.74 -25.32 -5.85
C TYR A 746 33.62 -24.53 -6.82
N LEU A 747 34.89 -24.40 -6.48
CA LEU A 747 35.93 -23.75 -7.27
C LEU A 747 36.94 -24.81 -7.73
N ASN A 748 37.29 -24.75 -9.02
CA ASN A 748 38.30 -25.53 -9.77
C ASN A 748 38.80 -26.85 -9.15
N VAL A 749 38.83 -27.92 -9.96
CA VAL A 749 39.51 -29.16 -9.59
C VAL A 749 40.94 -29.14 -10.09
N VAL A 750 41.90 -29.46 -9.23
CA VAL A 750 43.32 -29.67 -9.60
C VAL A 750 43.74 -31.08 -9.25
N SER A 751 44.61 -31.67 -10.07
CA SER A 751 45.20 -32.98 -9.80
C SER A 751 46.68 -32.86 -9.46
N VAL A 752 47.15 -33.78 -8.64
CA VAL A 752 48.57 -33.94 -8.33
C VAL A 752 48.89 -35.42 -8.20
N ASN A 753 50.03 -35.83 -8.74
CA ASN A 753 50.55 -37.17 -8.57
C ASN A 753 51.62 -37.14 -7.48
N VAL A 754 51.40 -37.89 -6.40
CA VAL A 754 52.39 -38.12 -5.35
C VAL A 754 53.21 -39.33 -5.76
N GLU A 755 54.35 -39.06 -6.40
CA GLU A 755 55.21 -40.10 -6.95
C GLU A 755 56.04 -40.80 -5.87
N LEU A 756 56.26 -42.10 -6.07
CA LEU A 756 57.29 -42.82 -5.34
C LEU A 756 58.66 -42.28 -5.75
N PRO A 757 59.64 -42.23 -4.82
CA PRO A 757 61.03 -42.02 -5.21
C PRO A 757 61.41 -43.00 -6.32
N ASN A 758 62.04 -42.54 -7.40
CA ASN A 758 62.31 -43.36 -8.59
C ASN A 758 63.71 -43.99 -8.61
N LYS A 759 64.54 -43.67 -7.63
CA LYS A 759 65.90 -44.20 -7.46
C LYS A 759 66.21 -44.34 -5.98
N PHE A 760 67.11 -45.27 -5.68
CA PHE A 760 67.71 -45.32 -4.36
C PHE A 760 68.66 -44.14 -4.19
N VAL A 761 68.54 -43.40 -3.09
CA VAL A 761 69.42 -42.28 -2.75
C VAL A 761 69.76 -42.36 -1.28
N LEU A 762 71.05 -42.27 -0.93
CA LEU A 762 71.49 -41.97 0.42
C LEU A 762 71.98 -40.52 0.45
N GLU A 763 71.30 -39.66 1.19
CA GLU A 763 71.64 -38.25 1.26
C GLU A 763 72.86 -38.01 2.16
N GLN A 764 73.52 -36.88 1.94
CA GLN A 764 74.54 -36.40 2.85
C GLN A 764 73.89 -35.99 4.18
N ASN A 765 74.42 -36.49 5.29
CA ASN A 765 73.90 -36.19 6.62
C ASN A 765 74.01 -34.68 6.90
N TYR A 766 73.03 -34.11 7.61
CA TYR A 766 73.04 -32.70 8.00
C TYR A 766 72.74 -32.52 9.49
N PRO A 767 73.52 -31.71 10.21
CA PRO A 767 74.74 -31.03 9.76
C PRO A 767 75.93 -32.01 9.51
N ASN A 768 76.93 -31.61 8.73
CA ASN A 768 78.21 -32.32 8.58
C ASN A 768 79.34 -31.31 8.30
N PRO A 769 80.30 -31.07 9.22
CA PRO A 769 80.53 -31.78 10.49
C PRO A 769 79.42 -31.56 11.55
N PHE A 770 79.30 -32.45 12.53
CA PHE A 770 78.26 -32.39 13.58
C PHE A 770 78.77 -32.70 14.99
N ASN A 771 78.01 -32.27 16.01
CA ASN A 771 78.28 -32.51 17.43
C ASN A 771 76.99 -32.38 18.29
N PRO A 772 76.56 -33.40 19.06
CA PRO A 772 76.87 -34.81 18.87
C PRO A 772 75.91 -35.48 17.86
N SER A 773 74.84 -34.83 17.40
CA SER A 773 73.82 -35.44 16.54
C SER A 773 73.70 -34.85 15.13
N THR A 774 73.22 -35.68 14.19
CA THR A 774 72.95 -35.36 12.79
C THR A 774 71.73 -36.15 12.30
N VAL A 775 71.07 -35.67 11.26
CA VAL A 775 70.03 -36.43 10.55
C VAL A 775 70.60 -37.07 9.29
N ILE A 776 70.26 -38.33 9.04
CA ILE A 776 70.55 -39.07 7.80
C ILE A 776 69.24 -39.37 7.09
N SER A 777 69.13 -38.95 5.83
CA SER A 777 67.94 -39.16 4.99
C SER A 777 68.26 -40.09 3.82
N TRP A 778 67.29 -40.90 3.39
CA TRP A 778 67.43 -41.74 2.21
C TRP A 778 66.10 -42.03 1.54
N GLN A 779 66.16 -42.41 0.27
CA GLN A 779 65.03 -42.77 -0.57
C GLN A 779 65.17 -44.22 -1.04
N ALA A 780 64.09 -44.97 -1.02
CA ALA A 780 64.00 -46.34 -1.52
C ALA A 780 62.82 -46.47 -2.51
N PRO A 781 63.07 -46.72 -3.81
CA PRO A 781 62.03 -46.80 -4.83
C PRO A 781 61.22 -48.10 -4.78
N VAL A 782 61.72 -49.12 -4.07
CA VAL A 782 61.07 -50.42 -3.93
C VAL A 782 61.19 -50.93 -2.49
N SER A 783 60.13 -51.58 -2.00
CA SER A 783 60.11 -52.21 -0.69
C SER A 783 61.19 -53.30 -0.59
N SER A 784 62.04 -53.20 0.43
CA SER A 784 63.17 -54.11 0.59
C SER A 784 63.61 -54.19 2.04
N TYR A 785 64.42 -55.20 2.36
CA TYR A 785 65.14 -55.22 3.62
C TYR A 785 66.29 -54.21 3.55
N GLN A 786 66.30 -53.25 4.46
CA GLN A 786 67.21 -52.11 4.45
C GLN A 786 68.10 -52.12 5.69
N THR A 787 69.40 -51.92 5.50
CA THR A 787 70.37 -51.78 6.59
C THR A 787 71.13 -50.47 6.47
N LEU A 788 71.13 -49.65 7.51
CA LEU A 788 71.93 -48.43 7.61
C LEU A 788 72.90 -48.59 8.78
N LYS A 789 74.19 -48.62 8.47
CA LYS A 789 75.25 -48.92 9.43
C LYS A 789 76.36 -47.87 9.38
N ILE A 790 76.99 -47.62 10.51
CA ILE A 790 78.08 -46.67 10.70
C ILE A 790 79.39 -47.44 10.87
N TYR A 791 80.46 -46.95 10.25
CA TYR A 791 81.80 -47.53 10.25
C TYR A 791 82.87 -46.50 10.59
N ASP A 792 83.94 -46.93 11.26
CA ASP A 792 85.16 -46.13 11.45
C ASP A 792 86.06 -46.13 10.18
N ILE A 793 87.18 -45.41 10.22
CA ILE A 793 88.12 -45.30 9.08
C ILE A 793 88.84 -46.63 8.76
N LEU A 794 88.85 -47.58 9.68
CA LEU A 794 89.42 -48.92 9.50
C LEU A 794 88.38 -49.91 8.95
N GLY A 795 87.12 -49.49 8.83
CA GLY A 795 86.01 -50.31 8.35
C GLY A 795 85.33 -51.16 9.43
N ASN A 796 85.60 -50.90 10.71
CA ASN A 796 84.89 -51.58 11.80
C ASN A 796 83.49 -50.96 11.94
N GLU A 797 82.46 -51.81 12.08
CA GLU A 797 81.09 -51.37 12.35
C GLU A 797 81.00 -50.80 13.77
N VAL A 798 80.59 -49.54 13.90
CA VAL A 798 80.46 -48.83 15.18
C VAL A 798 79.00 -48.68 15.63
N ALA A 799 78.04 -48.70 14.70
CA ALA A 799 76.60 -48.69 15.02
C ALA A 799 75.74 -49.25 13.87
N THR A 800 74.60 -49.85 14.19
CA THR A 800 73.53 -50.17 13.24
C THR A 800 72.31 -49.33 13.56
N LEU A 801 71.86 -48.50 12.62
CA LEU A 801 70.75 -47.56 12.79
C LEU A 801 69.43 -48.10 12.23
N VAL A 802 69.51 -48.87 11.14
CA VAL A 802 68.35 -49.53 10.52
C VAL A 802 68.77 -50.95 10.16
N ASN A 803 67.90 -51.93 10.44
CA ASN A 803 68.08 -53.32 10.06
C ASN A 803 66.73 -54.04 10.04
N GLU A 804 65.86 -53.65 9.11
CA GLU A 804 64.48 -54.13 9.04
C GLU A 804 63.93 -54.04 7.60
N TYR A 805 62.77 -54.67 7.39
CA TYR A 805 62.03 -54.52 6.13
C TYR A 805 61.31 -53.16 6.13
N LYS A 806 61.55 -52.35 5.09
CA LYS A 806 60.88 -51.07 4.89
C LYS A 806 60.22 -51.03 3.50
N GLU A 807 59.06 -50.38 3.43
CA GLU A 807 58.36 -50.16 2.17
C GLU A 807 59.15 -49.22 1.23
N SER A 808 58.67 -49.03 0.01
CA SER A 808 59.18 -47.98 -0.87
C SER A 808 58.77 -46.60 -0.31
N GLY A 809 59.72 -45.68 -0.18
CA GLY A 809 59.48 -44.35 0.33
C GLY A 809 60.75 -43.58 0.68
N SER A 810 60.55 -42.39 1.23
CA SER A 810 61.62 -41.55 1.79
C SER A 810 61.63 -41.69 3.30
N TYR A 811 62.83 -41.76 3.88
CA TYR A 811 63.05 -42.03 5.30
C TYR A 811 64.12 -41.11 5.85
N THR A 812 63.99 -40.77 7.13
CA THR A 812 65.00 -40.03 7.89
C THR A 812 65.25 -40.72 9.23
N ILE A 813 66.47 -40.61 9.76
CA ILE A 813 66.81 -41.06 11.11
C ILE A 813 67.86 -40.15 11.75
N GLU A 814 67.70 -39.87 13.03
CA GLU A 814 68.70 -39.13 13.80
C GLU A 814 69.79 -40.08 14.31
N PHE A 815 71.06 -39.68 14.17
CA PHE A 815 72.22 -40.38 14.70
C PHE A 815 72.92 -39.51 15.75
N ASN A 816 73.12 -40.06 16.95
CA ASN A 816 73.84 -39.42 18.04
C ASN A 816 75.19 -40.11 18.28
N ALA A 817 76.29 -39.35 18.11
CA ALA A 817 77.67 -39.82 18.20
C ALA A 817 78.36 -39.44 19.53
N SER A 818 77.60 -39.19 20.61
CA SER A 818 78.15 -38.76 21.91
C SER A 818 79.24 -39.69 22.44
N ASP A 819 79.16 -40.99 22.16
CA ASP A 819 80.12 -42.00 22.63
C ASP A 819 81.29 -42.27 21.67
N LEU A 820 81.34 -41.58 20.53
CA LEU A 820 82.40 -41.73 19.52
C LEU A 820 83.42 -40.59 19.60
N PRO A 821 84.74 -40.82 19.44
CA PRO A 821 85.74 -39.75 19.39
C PRO A 821 85.59 -38.88 18.13
N SER A 822 86.08 -37.64 18.16
CA SER A 822 86.17 -36.78 16.97
C SER A 822 86.93 -37.50 15.86
N GLY A 823 86.39 -37.47 14.64
CA GLY A 823 86.98 -38.22 13.54
C GLY A 823 86.06 -38.34 12.33
N ILE A 824 86.58 -39.01 11.31
CA ILE A 824 85.85 -39.33 10.09
C ILE A 824 85.20 -40.70 10.26
N TYR A 825 83.91 -40.77 9.97
CA TYR A 825 83.12 -41.99 9.94
C TYR A 825 82.43 -42.12 8.59
N TYR A 826 82.03 -43.33 8.26
CA TYR A 826 81.27 -43.62 7.05
C TYR A 826 79.95 -44.26 7.44
N TYR A 827 78.87 -43.88 6.78
CA TYR A 827 77.59 -44.57 6.91
C TYR A 827 77.21 -45.19 5.57
N LYS A 828 76.76 -46.43 5.64
CA LYS A 828 76.43 -47.25 4.49
C LYS A 828 74.98 -47.67 4.57
N LEU A 829 74.22 -47.33 3.54
CA LEU A 829 72.89 -47.88 3.32
C LEU A 829 73.01 -49.08 2.37
N THR A 830 72.34 -50.18 2.70
CA THR A 830 72.14 -51.31 1.78
C THR A 830 70.64 -51.61 1.72
N ALA A 831 70.08 -51.69 0.52
CA ALA A 831 68.67 -51.93 0.29
C ALA A 831 68.50 -52.80 -0.96
N GLY A 832 68.25 -54.09 -0.79
CA GLY A 832 68.32 -55.06 -1.89
C GLY A 832 69.71 -55.13 -2.53
N SER A 833 69.82 -54.85 -3.83
CA SER A 833 71.10 -54.77 -4.56
C SER A 833 71.76 -53.38 -4.51
N PHE A 834 71.08 -52.36 -3.98
CA PHE A 834 71.63 -51.02 -3.83
C PHE A 834 72.52 -50.92 -2.59
N SER A 835 73.67 -50.28 -2.74
CA SER A 835 74.58 -49.96 -1.66
C SER A 835 75.27 -48.62 -1.94
N ASP A 836 75.12 -47.64 -1.05
CA ASP A 836 75.83 -46.37 -1.12
C ASP A 836 76.46 -46.04 0.23
N VAL A 837 77.58 -45.32 0.19
CA VAL A 837 78.38 -44.95 1.36
C VAL A 837 78.65 -43.45 1.32
N LYS A 838 78.41 -42.79 2.44
CA LYS A 838 78.70 -41.36 2.60
C LYS A 838 79.61 -41.14 3.80
N LYS A 839 80.40 -40.08 3.73
CA LYS A 839 81.36 -39.69 4.76
C LYS A 839 80.72 -38.67 5.69
N MET A 840 80.87 -38.86 6.99
CA MET A 840 80.50 -37.87 8.00
C MET A 840 81.67 -37.56 8.94
N MET A 841 81.66 -36.38 9.53
CA MET A 841 82.71 -35.90 10.43
C MET A 841 82.09 -35.51 11.77
N VAL A 842 82.54 -36.19 12.82
CA VAL A 842 82.19 -35.87 14.21
C VAL A 842 83.27 -34.92 14.75
N VAL A 843 82.87 -33.78 15.33
CA VAL A 843 83.79 -32.80 15.92
C VAL A 843 83.37 -32.53 17.36
N LYS A 844 84.09 -33.10 18.32
CA LYS A 844 83.97 -32.75 19.75
C LYS A 844 84.81 -31.54 20.11
#